data_AF-A0A497EF11-F1
#
_entry.id   AF-A0A497EF11-F1
#
_cell.length_a   1.000
_cell.length_b   1.000
_cell.length_c   1.000
_cell.angle_alpha   90.00
_cell.angle_beta   90.00
_cell.angle_gamma   90.00
#
_symmetry.space_group_name_H-M   'P 1'
#
loop_
_entity.id
_entity.type
_entity.pdbx_description
1 polymer ?
#
loop_
_entity_poly.entity_id
_entity_poly.type
_entity_poly.pdbx_seq_one_letter_code
_entity_poly.pdbx_strand_id
1 'polypeptide(L)'
;MRNELVYVVHSEPGVAAQLSQALLVSKFKVVSMTTEEEADATVTGRQFMLPDAILTPLGDIESGDSILIRLLQSNPLMEQIPLVVVASTDKDERRRALRLGLLSVVFPPYDPEEVSLTTQLAIEKHRNEQLLFGSLSQLSVPDLLQTAEVGRRSGTISFQHNGDKGQVWLRDGMVVNAVIDDDTPPEQAVYRIILWDSGTFEANFGDIDVDVRFSMPPSELVLEAMRRLDEARAAETEAPDIDPNEPAHLQQLEFALTLPNIVSAYTGNYLDPALLADRLETVRQSMLESQPELHHFQVLDSGAVILVDTVSAHNPGAILEAGAQWCAAVFHRMDAALAWRFDRKRLANLLSPWREILIREGLFKTLGLSDIDNALAPDDDSHVFSSRERALPLGCFLLETNGRILEYGPFGPQMGRIDPERLSGQRITAVIPAAIALEATELMQQTMASTDDSGVAYGRFDFEMGHVPASVQLSFFASPVEGHVILTVNRVRPQETPLSPRIERDPLLGILTDGGPNRLLAVNDDFLCAFESLLSRTFRNRHQEILQRFGKQWGLRHALRVEQIAQHQFGMTLREVESHVALELLSGSIGILGLGTFEADLTYRDRGLIVITHTSSPFPSYFPSPSDVSCSILAGFHAAILSYLAGRHLAAREVCCSRTPGEPCLFVIATEERLNAVFVAVPGSSDHTLLAEIAAARPTKSH
;
A
#
# COMPACT_ATOMS: atom_id res chain seq x y z
N MET A 1 -41.66 13.66 -8.08
CA MET A 1 -40.57 14.66 -8.05
C MET A 1 -40.55 15.26 -6.66
N ARG A 2 -39.51 14.99 -5.87
CA ARG A 2 -39.33 15.58 -4.54
C ARG A 2 -38.94 17.06 -4.72
N ASN A 3 -39.53 17.96 -3.95
CA ASN A 3 -39.11 19.37 -3.91
C ASN A 3 -37.86 19.48 -3.02
N GLU A 4 -36.70 19.30 -3.61
CA GLU A 4 -35.39 19.39 -2.94
C GLU A 4 -35.12 20.82 -2.48
N LEU A 5 -34.55 20.96 -1.29
CA LEU A 5 -34.26 22.24 -0.65
C LEU A 5 -32.82 22.65 -0.93
N VAL A 6 -32.62 23.84 -1.49
CA VAL A 6 -31.29 24.35 -1.84
C VAL A 6 -31.04 25.67 -1.13
N TYR A 7 -29.88 25.80 -0.50
CA TYR A 7 -29.43 27.06 0.08
C TYR A 7 -28.56 27.80 -0.90
N VAL A 8 -28.84 29.08 -1.10
CA VAL A 8 -28.05 29.98 -1.97
C VAL A 8 -27.37 31.00 -1.08
N VAL A 9 -26.07 30.85 -0.90
CA VAL A 9 -25.22 31.67 -0.04
C VAL A 9 -24.35 32.54 -0.92
N HIS A 10 -24.65 33.84 -0.97
CA HIS A 10 -23.85 34.79 -1.74
C HIS A 10 -24.04 36.21 -1.22
N SER A 11 -22.94 36.91 -0.93
CA SER A 11 -22.94 38.31 -0.46
C SER A 11 -23.66 39.28 -1.37
N GLU A 12 -23.46 39.14 -2.69
CA GLU A 12 -24.08 40.04 -3.67
C GLU A 12 -25.55 39.66 -3.90
N PRO A 13 -26.53 40.51 -3.51
CA PRO A 13 -27.95 40.16 -3.59
C PRO A 13 -28.43 39.95 -5.03
N GLY A 14 -27.80 40.62 -6.00
CA GLY A 14 -28.12 40.45 -7.42
C GLY A 14 -27.81 39.05 -7.93
N VAL A 15 -26.63 38.52 -7.58
CA VAL A 15 -26.21 37.16 -7.95
C VAL A 15 -27.04 36.12 -7.21
N ALA A 16 -27.28 36.32 -5.91
CA ALA A 16 -28.13 35.46 -5.10
C ALA A 16 -29.57 35.36 -5.67
N ALA A 17 -30.16 36.48 -6.10
CA ALA A 17 -31.47 36.53 -6.72
C ALA A 17 -31.49 35.80 -8.08
N GLN A 18 -30.44 35.96 -8.89
CA GLN A 18 -30.33 35.29 -10.18
C GLN A 18 -30.25 33.76 -10.04
N LEU A 19 -29.41 33.27 -9.14
CA LEU A 19 -29.28 31.84 -8.84
C LEU A 19 -30.57 31.27 -8.24
N SER A 20 -31.21 32.01 -7.34
CA SER A 20 -32.48 31.60 -6.74
C SER A 20 -33.58 31.48 -7.78
N GLN A 21 -33.67 32.45 -8.72
CA GLN A 21 -34.63 32.40 -9.80
C GLN A 21 -34.41 31.20 -10.73
N ALA A 22 -33.15 30.89 -11.06
CA ALA A 22 -32.79 29.71 -11.85
C ALA A 22 -33.28 28.40 -11.21
N LEU A 23 -33.01 28.21 -9.92
CA LEU A 23 -33.40 27.02 -9.17
C LEU A 23 -34.92 26.91 -8.98
N LEU A 24 -35.62 28.03 -8.73
CA LEU A 24 -37.07 28.05 -8.59
C LEU A 24 -37.79 27.63 -9.89
N VAL A 25 -37.27 28.02 -11.06
CA VAL A 25 -37.81 27.60 -12.36
C VAL A 25 -37.74 26.08 -12.53
N SER A 26 -36.69 25.45 -12.00
CA SER A 26 -36.50 23.99 -12.01
C SER A 26 -37.15 23.27 -10.82
N LYS A 27 -38.08 23.93 -10.11
CA LYS A 27 -38.91 23.39 -9.01
C LYS A 27 -38.16 23.06 -7.71
N PHE A 28 -36.94 23.55 -7.52
CA PHE A 28 -36.29 23.50 -6.20
C PHE A 28 -36.99 24.44 -5.21
N LYS A 29 -36.97 24.10 -3.92
CA LYS A 29 -37.24 25.06 -2.85
C LYS A 29 -35.95 25.80 -2.55
N VAL A 30 -35.99 27.11 -2.51
CA VAL A 30 -34.77 27.92 -2.32
C VAL A 30 -34.89 28.76 -1.07
N VAL A 31 -33.82 28.77 -0.27
CA VAL A 31 -33.60 29.74 0.80
C VAL A 31 -32.32 30.49 0.47
N SER A 32 -32.42 31.80 0.27
CA SER A 32 -31.27 32.64 -0.08
C SER A 32 -30.80 33.40 1.15
N MET A 33 -29.47 33.50 1.31
CA MET A 33 -28.81 34.20 2.41
C MET A 33 -27.69 35.07 1.82
N THR A 34 -27.77 36.36 2.13
CA THR A 34 -26.82 37.38 1.67
C THR A 34 -26.03 38.01 2.82
N THR A 35 -26.44 37.75 4.06
CA THR A 35 -25.78 38.24 5.28
C THR A 35 -25.74 37.18 6.38
N GLU A 36 -24.85 37.36 7.37
CA GLU A 36 -24.77 36.48 8.53
C GLU A 36 -26.02 36.54 9.42
N GLU A 37 -26.67 37.70 9.51
CA GLU A 37 -27.93 37.87 10.26
C GLU A 37 -29.07 37.02 9.67
N GLU A 38 -29.14 36.92 8.33
CA GLU A 38 -30.10 36.05 7.64
C GLU A 38 -29.81 34.57 7.84
N ALA A 39 -28.52 34.19 7.91
CA ALA A 39 -28.12 32.82 8.24
C ALA A 39 -28.49 32.47 9.68
N ASP A 40 -28.21 33.36 10.64
CA ASP A 40 -28.57 33.18 12.05
C ASP A 40 -30.08 33.08 12.23
N ALA A 41 -30.87 33.91 11.56
CA ALA A 41 -32.32 33.85 11.58
C ALA A 41 -32.85 32.52 11.00
N THR A 42 -32.19 31.99 9.97
CA THR A 42 -32.57 30.69 9.37
C THR A 42 -32.22 29.52 10.29
N VAL A 43 -31.04 29.55 10.89
CA VAL A 43 -30.54 28.52 11.83
C VAL A 43 -31.39 28.48 13.11
N THR A 44 -31.75 29.64 13.65
CA THR A 44 -32.52 29.75 14.90
C THR A 44 -34.04 29.68 14.71
N GLY A 45 -34.50 29.62 13.45
CA GLY A 45 -35.91 29.51 13.10
C GLY A 45 -36.54 28.18 13.54
N ARG A 46 -37.83 28.21 13.90
CA ARG A 46 -38.61 27.01 14.33
C ARG A 46 -38.73 25.90 13.27
N GLN A 47 -38.31 26.14 12.03
CA GLN A 47 -38.38 25.22 10.89
C GLN A 47 -37.03 25.05 10.20
N PHE A 48 -35.93 25.08 10.97
CA PHE A 48 -34.61 24.78 10.43
C PHE A 48 -34.58 23.36 9.83
N MET A 49 -34.34 23.27 8.53
CA MET A 49 -34.23 22.05 7.75
C MET A 49 -32.84 22.00 7.12
N LEU A 50 -32.25 20.81 7.02
CA LEU A 50 -31.01 20.65 6.26
C LEU A 50 -31.32 20.75 4.76
N PRO A 51 -30.53 21.51 3.98
CA PRO A 51 -30.66 21.55 2.53
C PRO A 51 -30.11 20.27 1.89
N ASP A 52 -30.60 19.93 0.70
CA ASP A 52 -30.06 18.87 -0.17
C ASP A 52 -28.75 19.33 -0.88
N ALA A 53 -28.55 20.64 -1.07
CA ALA A 53 -27.32 21.23 -1.60
C ALA A 53 -27.13 22.69 -1.15
N ILE A 54 -25.88 23.18 -1.15
CA ILE A 54 -25.53 24.58 -0.86
C ILE A 54 -24.76 25.17 -2.05
N LEU A 55 -25.26 26.28 -2.60
CA LEU A 55 -24.53 27.09 -3.58
C LEU A 55 -23.76 28.18 -2.85
N THR A 56 -22.45 28.26 -3.08
CA THR A 56 -21.56 29.19 -2.37
C THR A 56 -20.40 29.65 -3.26
N PRO A 57 -19.89 30.89 -3.14
CA PRO A 57 -18.79 31.37 -3.99
C PRO A 57 -17.45 30.68 -3.71
N LEU A 58 -16.52 30.76 -4.68
CA LEU A 58 -15.12 30.36 -4.51
C LEU A 58 -14.34 31.55 -3.91
N GLY A 59 -13.90 31.42 -2.66
CA GLY A 59 -13.56 32.56 -1.79
C GLY A 59 -12.57 33.62 -2.30
N ASP A 60 -12.83 34.85 -1.85
CA ASP A 60 -11.88 35.71 -1.11
C ASP A 60 -12.63 36.28 0.13
N ILE A 61 -11.87 36.52 1.21
CA ILE A 61 -12.25 36.67 2.64
C ILE A 61 -13.39 37.65 2.98
N GLU A 62 -13.88 38.48 2.05
CA GLU A 62 -14.76 39.61 2.41
C GLU A 62 -16.27 39.41 2.15
N SER A 63 -16.76 38.28 1.60
CA SER A 63 -18.19 38.29 1.22
C SER A 63 -19.01 36.98 1.25
N GLY A 64 -18.51 35.79 0.91
CA GLY A 64 -19.32 34.55 0.96
C GLY A 64 -18.97 33.54 2.06
N ASP A 65 -17.69 33.50 2.43
CA ASP A 65 -17.14 32.45 3.30
C ASP A 65 -17.69 32.52 4.72
N SER A 66 -17.94 33.71 5.26
CA SER A 66 -18.38 33.87 6.64
C SER A 66 -19.80 33.36 6.87
N ILE A 67 -20.69 33.52 5.88
CA ILE A 67 -22.06 32.98 5.91
C ILE A 67 -22.02 31.45 5.85
N LEU A 68 -21.20 30.88 4.97
CA LEU A 68 -21.02 29.43 4.88
C LEU A 68 -20.42 28.86 6.17
N ILE A 69 -19.36 29.47 6.70
CA ILE A 69 -18.75 29.06 7.97
C ILE A 69 -19.77 29.08 9.10
N ARG A 70 -20.63 30.11 9.15
CA ARG A 70 -21.69 30.20 10.16
C ARG A 70 -22.71 29.08 10.05
N LEU A 71 -23.08 28.70 8.83
CA LEU A 71 -23.97 27.56 8.57
C LEU A 71 -23.31 26.23 8.98
N LEU A 72 -22.04 26.01 8.62
CA LEU A 72 -21.29 24.80 9.01
C LEU A 72 -21.15 24.68 10.53
N GLN A 73 -20.89 25.78 11.23
CA GLN A 73 -20.81 25.82 12.70
C GLN A 73 -22.15 25.55 13.40
N SER A 74 -23.28 25.76 12.72
CA SER A 74 -24.60 25.63 13.32
C SER A 74 -25.07 24.18 13.51
N ASN A 75 -24.66 23.28 12.62
CA ASN A 75 -25.03 21.88 12.67
C ASN A 75 -23.94 21.01 12.01
N PRO A 76 -23.33 20.04 12.73
CA PRO A 76 -22.30 19.15 12.19
C PRO A 76 -22.71 18.38 10.92
N LEU A 77 -24.00 18.15 10.71
CA LEU A 77 -24.52 17.48 9.50
C LEU A 77 -24.44 18.38 8.25
N MET A 78 -24.20 19.69 8.39
CA MET A 78 -24.00 20.60 7.25
C MET A 78 -22.71 20.32 6.48
N GLU A 79 -21.69 19.77 7.14
CA GLU A 79 -20.41 19.39 6.50
C GLU A 79 -20.60 18.26 5.48
N GLN A 80 -21.70 17.51 5.60
CA GLN A 80 -22.02 16.40 4.72
C GLN A 80 -22.86 16.85 3.51
N ILE A 81 -23.29 18.10 3.44
CA ILE A 81 -24.14 18.57 2.32
C ILE A 81 -23.27 18.92 1.10
N PRO A 82 -23.64 18.50 -0.12
CA PRO A 82 -22.86 18.79 -1.31
C PRO A 82 -22.82 20.29 -1.62
N LEU A 83 -21.62 20.79 -1.91
CA LEU A 83 -21.38 22.18 -2.28
C LEU A 83 -21.34 22.33 -3.80
N VAL A 84 -22.05 23.33 -4.31
CA VAL A 84 -21.98 23.79 -5.70
C VAL A 84 -21.30 25.15 -5.68
N VAL A 85 -20.16 25.24 -6.35
CA VAL A 85 -19.35 26.46 -6.34
C VAL A 85 -19.88 27.46 -7.35
N VAL A 86 -20.10 28.69 -6.90
CA VAL A 86 -20.46 29.84 -7.74
C VAL A 86 -19.19 30.59 -8.08
N ALA A 87 -18.72 30.50 -9.33
CA ALA A 87 -17.55 31.25 -9.75
C ALA A 87 -17.92 32.71 -10.08
N SER A 88 -16.98 33.65 -9.89
CA SER A 88 -17.14 35.03 -10.31
C SER A 88 -16.80 35.23 -11.80
N THR A 89 -16.96 36.46 -12.29
CA THR A 89 -16.54 36.84 -13.66
C THR A 89 -15.02 36.88 -13.85
N ASP A 90 -14.22 36.70 -12.78
CA ASP A 90 -12.78 36.68 -12.88
C ASP A 90 -12.29 35.45 -13.68
N LYS A 91 -11.53 35.74 -14.73
CA LYS A 91 -10.92 34.69 -15.57
C LYS A 91 -9.95 33.83 -14.78
N ASP A 92 -9.36 34.35 -13.70
CA ASP A 92 -8.43 33.60 -12.86
C ASP A 92 -9.15 32.68 -11.88
N GLU A 93 -10.33 33.02 -11.38
CA GLU A 93 -11.21 32.09 -10.65
C GLU A 93 -11.70 30.97 -11.56
N ARG A 94 -12.12 31.29 -12.79
CA ARG A 94 -12.54 30.27 -13.77
C ARG A 94 -11.42 29.27 -14.08
N ARG A 95 -10.19 29.75 -14.22
CA ARG A 95 -9.01 28.89 -14.39
C ARG A 95 -8.68 28.11 -13.12
N ARG A 96 -8.90 28.69 -11.94
CA ARG A 96 -8.67 28.05 -10.64
C ARG A 96 -9.62 26.87 -10.43
N ALA A 97 -10.91 27.06 -10.68
CA ALA A 97 -11.92 26.00 -10.62
C ALA A 97 -11.57 24.80 -11.52
N LEU A 98 -11.16 25.07 -12.77
CA LEU A 98 -10.74 24.04 -13.72
C LEU A 98 -9.44 23.33 -13.29
N ARG A 99 -8.47 24.05 -12.70
CA ARG A 99 -7.23 23.45 -12.16
C ARG A 99 -7.46 22.58 -10.93
N LEU A 100 -8.48 22.91 -10.13
CA LEU A 100 -8.84 22.15 -8.93
C LEU A 100 -9.70 20.92 -9.25
N GLY A 101 -10.09 20.70 -10.52
CA GLY A 101 -10.90 19.56 -10.91
C GLY A 101 -12.31 19.58 -10.32
N LEU A 102 -12.79 20.74 -9.86
CA LEU A 102 -14.13 20.88 -9.28
C LEU A 102 -15.16 20.62 -10.39
N LEU A 103 -15.96 19.57 -10.22
CA LEU A 103 -16.99 19.16 -11.19
C LEU A 103 -18.31 19.93 -11.03
N SER A 104 -18.60 20.42 -9.82
CA SER A 104 -19.85 21.12 -9.49
C SER A 104 -19.62 22.63 -9.38
N VAL A 105 -19.39 23.29 -10.51
CA VAL A 105 -19.13 24.74 -10.58
C VAL A 105 -20.02 25.40 -11.62
N VAL A 106 -20.65 26.52 -11.26
CA VAL A 106 -21.48 27.33 -12.15
C VAL A 106 -20.79 28.66 -12.48
N PHE A 107 -20.84 29.09 -13.73
CA PHE A 107 -20.17 30.31 -14.21
C PHE A 107 -21.15 31.39 -14.66
N PRO A 108 -20.79 32.69 -14.55
CA PRO A 108 -21.55 33.76 -15.19
C PRO A 108 -21.58 33.57 -16.71
N PRO A 109 -22.73 33.77 -17.39
CA PRO A 109 -23.89 34.54 -16.94
C PRO A 109 -24.93 33.78 -16.07
N TYR A 110 -24.59 32.65 -15.45
CA TYR A 110 -25.45 31.83 -14.58
C TYR A 110 -26.73 31.42 -15.30
N ASP A 111 -26.53 30.68 -16.40
CA ASP A 111 -27.64 30.18 -17.18
C ASP A 111 -28.56 29.28 -16.31
N PRO A 112 -29.90 29.46 -16.36
CA PRO A 112 -30.80 28.69 -15.52
C PRO A 112 -30.70 27.16 -15.69
N GLU A 113 -30.45 26.69 -16.91
CA GLU A 113 -30.32 25.26 -17.20
C GLU A 113 -29.00 24.73 -16.63
N GLU A 114 -27.89 25.46 -16.80
CA GLU A 114 -26.58 25.11 -16.24
C GLU A 114 -26.63 25.05 -14.71
N VAL A 115 -27.22 26.05 -14.05
CA VAL A 115 -27.33 26.11 -12.59
C VAL A 115 -28.14 24.94 -12.07
N SER A 116 -29.33 24.70 -12.62
CA SER A 116 -30.19 23.62 -12.15
C SER A 116 -29.63 22.23 -12.40
N LEU A 117 -29.03 21.98 -13.58
CA LEU A 117 -28.42 20.70 -13.91
C LEU A 117 -27.20 20.40 -13.03
N THR A 118 -26.33 21.39 -12.80
CA THR A 118 -25.15 21.24 -11.94
C THR A 118 -25.54 20.95 -10.50
N THR A 119 -26.56 21.63 -9.98
CA THR A 119 -27.10 21.37 -8.63
C THR A 119 -27.73 19.98 -8.53
N GLN A 120 -28.53 19.58 -9.51
CA GLN A 120 -29.14 18.25 -9.52
C GLN A 120 -28.08 17.14 -9.56
N LEU A 121 -27.06 17.27 -10.42
CA LEU A 121 -25.95 16.32 -10.51
C LEU A 121 -25.16 16.25 -9.21
N ALA A 122 -24.97 17.36 -8.49
CA ALA A 122 -24.29 17.36 -7.19
C ALA A 122 -25.10 16.60 -6.12
N ILE A 123 -26.42 16.78 -6.09
CA ILE A 123 -27.34 16.07 -5.18
C ILE A 123 -27.36 14.57 -5.51
N GLU A 124 -27.50 14.22 -6.79
CA GLU A 124 -27.54 12.83 -7.25
C GLU A 124 -26.21 12.11 -6.98
N LYS A 125 -25.08 12.77 -7.25
CA LYS A 125 -23.75 12.24 -6.91
C LYS A 125 -23.62 12.00 -5.40
N HIS A 126 -24.00 12.97 -4.58
CA HIS A 126 -23.92 12.84 -3.13
C HIS A 126 -24.85 11.77 -2.56
N ARG A 127 -26.04 11.58 -3.14
CA ARG A 127 -26.93 10.45 -2.76
C ARG A 127 -26.37 9.11 -3.16
N ASN A 128 -25.72 9.02 -4.32
CA ASN A 128 -25.01 7.80 -4.71
C ASN A 128 -23.80 7.53 -3.80
N GLU A 129 -23.19 8.57 -3.22
CA GLU A 129 -22.16 8.44 -2.17
C GLU A 129 -22.73 7.98 -0.81
N GLN A 130 -24.06 7.93 -0.60
CA GLN A 130 -24.72 7.31 0.58
C GLN A 130 -24.89 5.78 0.47
N LEU A 131 -24.48 5.17 -0.65
CA LEU A 131 -24.26 3.73 -0.73
C LEU A 131 -23.16 3.38 0.27
N LEU A 132 -23.51 2.65 1.33
CA LEU A 132 -22.49 2.10 2.22
C LEU A 132 -21.92 0.87 1.50
N PHE A 133 -20.89 1.10 0.70
CA PHE A 133 -20.06 0.04 0.14
C PHE A 133 -18.78 -0.05 0.96
N GLY A 134 -18.32 -1.26 1.22
CA GLY A 134 -17.13 -1.45 2.04
C GLY A 134 -16.68 -2.89 2.04
N SER A 135 -15.56 -3.11 2.73
CA SER A 135 -15.03 -4.45 2.95
C SER A 135 -15.53 -4.99 4.28
N LEU A 136 -15.92 -6.26 4.31
CA LEU A 136 -16.23 -6.99 5.54
C LEU A 136 -15.03 -7.09 6.49
N SER A 137 -13.81 -6.84 5.99
CA SER A 137 -12.59 -6.73 6.80
C SER A 137 -12.44 -5.40 7.56
N GLN A 138 -13.25 -4.38 7.23
CA GLN A 138 -13.27 -3.07 7.90
C GLN A 138 -14.47 -2.93 8.84
N LEU A 139 -15.60 -3.53 8.46
CA LEU A 139 -16.84 -3.54 9.24
C LEU A 139 -17.49 -4.91 9.10
N SER A 140 -17.58 -5.66 10.19
CA SER A 140 -18.03 -7.05 10.15
C SER A 140 -19.53 -7.16 9.83
N VAL A 141 -19.98 -8.34 9.34
CA VAL A 141 -21.41 -8.60 9.12
C VAL A 141 -22.23 -8.38 10.41
N PRO A 142 -21.82 -8.87 11.59
CA PRO A 142 -22.47 -8.53 12.86
C PRO A 142 -22.59 -7.01 13.11
N ASP A 143 -21.51 -6.26 12.92
CA ASP A 143 -21.49 -4.81 13.17
C ASP A 143 -22.42 -4.06 12.21
N LEU A 144 -22.48 -4.48 10.95
CA LEU A 144 -23.39 -3.93 9.94
C LEU A 144 -24.85 -4.13 10.30
N LEU A 145 -25.22 -5.36 10.66
CA LEU A 145 -26.59 -5.69 11.02
C LEU A 145 -26.98 -5.01 12.34
N GLN A 146 -26.06 -4.93 13.31
CA GLN A 146 -26.27 -4.23 14.58
C GLN A 146 -26.38 -2.70 14.40
N THR A 147 -25.61 -2.11 13.49
CA THR A 147 -25.71 -0.69 13.12
C THR A 147 -27.09 -0.39 12.51
N ALA A 148 -27.58 -1.30 11.66
CA ALA A 148 -28.93 -1.18 11.09
C ALA A 148 -30.04 -1.37 12.15
N GLU A 149 -29.84 -2.25 13.14
CA GLU A 149 -30.74 -2.45 14.29
C GLU A 149 -30.84 -1.18 15.14
N VAL A 150 -29.70 -0.64 15.59
CA VAL A 150 -29.62 0.57 16.43
C VAL A 150 -30.22 1.78 15.71
N GLY A 151 -29.93 1.92 14.41
CA GLY A 151 -30.45 3.01 13.59
C GLY A 151 -31.91 2.83 13.15
N ARG A 152 -32.57 1.73 13.51
CA ARG A 152 -33.91 1.33 13.01
C ARG A 152 -34.02 1.47 11.48
N ARG A 153 -32.94 1.12 10.76
CA ARG A 153 -32.86 1.32 9.32
C ARG A 153 -33.63 0.23 8.59
N SER A 154 -34.39 0.64 7.58
CA SER A 154 -34.98 -0.24 6.57
C SER A 154 -34.09 -0.24 5.33
N GLY A 155 -33.93 -1.37 4.68
CA GLY A 155 -33.05 -1.47 3.52
C GLY A 155 -32.63 -2.89 3.17
N THR A 156 -31.85 -3.01 2.11
CA THR A 156 -31.25 -4.26 1.66
C THR A 156 -29.74 -4.17 1.83
N ILE A 157 -29.14 -5.20 2.41
CA ILE A 157 -27.68 -5.34 2.47
C ILE A 157 -27.31 -6.55 1.61
N SER A 158 -26.55 -6.29 0.55
CA SER A 158 -25.98 -7.32 -0.31
C SER A 158 -24.55 -7.59 0.15
N PHE A 159 -24.18 -8.85 0.17
CA PHE A 159 -22.88 -9.34 0.59
C PHE A 159 -22.30 -10.21 -0.51
N GLN A 160 -20.98 -10.13 -0.72
CA GLN A 160 -20.27 -10.99 -1.65
C GLN A 160 -19.01 -11.53 -0.97
N HIS A 161 -18.91 -12.85 -0.86
CA HIS A 161 -17.82 -13.55 -0.18
C HIS A 161 -17.38 -14.74 -1.02
N ASN A 162 -16.12 -14.75 -1.49
CA ASN A 162 -15.53 -15.88 -2.23
C ASN A 162 -16.35 -16.39 -3.44
N GLY A 163 -17.06 -15.49 -4.13
CA GLY A 163 -17.93 -15.83 -5.26
C GLY A 163 -19.39 -16.10 -4.90
N ASP A 164 -19.67 -16.40 -3.63
CA ASP A 164 -21.02 -16.53 -3.09
C ASP A 164 -21.66 -15.15 -2.88
N LYS A 165 -22.97 -15.07 -3.12
CA LYS A 165 -23.76 -13.84 -2.97
C LYS A 165 -24.83 -14.04 -1.92
N GLY A 166 -24.82 -13.18 -0.91
CA GLY A 166 -25.81 -13.15 0.15
C GLY A 166 -26.61 -11.85 0.07
N GLN A 167 -27.91 -11.90 0.39
CA GLN A 167 -28.73 -10.71 0.59
C GLN A 167 -29.52 -10.83 1.87
N VAL A 168 -29.57 -9.74 2.63
CA VAL A 168 -30.35 -9.62 3.86
C VAL A 168 -31.24 -8.39 3.75
N TRP A 169 -32.53 -8.56 4.04
CA TRP A 169 -33.50 -7.47 4.04
C TRP A 169 -33.89 -7.11 5.46
N LEU A 170 -33.89 -5.80 5.75
CA LEU A 170 -34.24 -5.26 7.05
C LEU A 170 -35.43 -4.31 6.96
N ARG A 171 -36.37 -4.44 7.90
CA ARG A 171 -37.52 -3.54 8.08
C ARG A 171 -37.55 -3.05 9.53
N ASP A 172 -37.50 -1.74 9.72
CA ASP A 172 -37.52 -1.08 11.04
C ASP A 172 -36.43 -1.61 12.00
N GLY A 173 -35.25 -1.96 11.48
CA GLY A 173 -34.14 -2.54 12.23
C GLY A 173 -34.23 -4.05 12.49
N MET A 174 -35.27 -4.73 11.99
CA MET A 174 -35.46 -6.18 12.12
C MET A 174 -35.11 -6.91 10.82
N VAL A 175 -34.49 -8.08 10.89
CA VAL A 175 -34.26 -8.91 9.69
C VAL A 175 -35.55 -9.63 9.33
N VAL A 176 -36.02 -9.41 8.10
CA VAL A 176 -37.30 -9.96 7.62
C VAL A 176 -37.16 -11.08 6.59
N ASN A 177 -36.03 -11.12 5.91
CA ASN A 177 -35.71 -12.14 4.91
C ASN A 177 -34.20 -12.18 4.64
N ALA A 178 -33.70 -13.30 4.14
CA ALA A 178 -32.33 -13.43 3.63
C ALA A 178 -32.21 -14.57 2.62
N VAL A 179 -31.22 -14.48 1.72
CA VAL A 179 -30.93 -15.46 0.67
C VAL A 179 -29.42 -15.57 0.49
N ILE A 180 -28.90 -16.78 0.28
CA ILE A 180 -27.48 -17.07 -0.04
C ILE A 180 -27.36 -18.02 -1.25
N ASP A 181 -28.32 -18.92 -1.40
CA ASP A 181 -28.57 -19.80 -2.54
C ASP A 181 -30.09 -20.10 -2.61
N ASP A 182 -30.57 -20.71 -3.69
CA ASP A 182 -32.01 -20.89 -3.93
C ASP A 182 -32.70 -21.88 -2.97
N ASP A 183 -31.92 -22.75 -2.30
CA ASP A 183 -32.44 -23.87 -1.50
C ASP A 183 -32.27 -23.69 0.03
N THR A 184 -31.49 -22.70 0.49
CA THR A 184 -31.26 -22.48 1.94
C THR A 184 -32.42 -21.68 2.57
N PRO A 185 -33.00 -22.14 3.71
CA PRO A 185 -33.99 -21.38 4.45
C PRO A 185 -33.47 -20.00 4.91
N PRO A 186 -34.29 -18.93 4.91
CA PRO A 186 -33.83 -17.57 5.19
C PRO A 186 -33.04 -17.38 6.50
N GLU A 187 -33.47 -18.03 7.59
CA GLU A 187 -32.75 -17.96 8.87
C GLU A 187 -31.36 -18.60 8.79
N GLN A 188 -31.23 -19.75 8.09
CA GLN A 188 -29.95 -20.43 7.89
C GLN A 188 -29.02 -19.64 6.97
N ALA A 189 -29.59 -18.93 5.99
CA ALA A 189 -28.83 -18.02 5.13
C ALA A 189 -28.21 -16.91 5.99
N VAL A 190 -28.95 -16.32 6.94
CA VAL A 190 -28.38 -15.31 7.85
C VAL A 190 -27.23 -15.89 8.68
N TYR A 191 -27.37 -17.09 9.28
CA TYR A 191 -26.29 -17.68 10.07
C TYR A 191 -25.02 -17.91 9.25
N ARG A 192 -25.14 -18.36 8.00
CA ARG A 192 -24.00 -18.53 7.09
C ARG A 192 -23.36 -17.19 6.74
N ILE A 193 -24.16 -16.18 6.42
CA ILE A 193 -23.69 -14.83 6.06
C ILE A 193 -23.00 -14.16 7.25
N ILE A 194 -23.49 -14.33 8.49
CA ILE A 194 -22.89 -13.78 9.71
C ILE A 194 -21.44 -14.26 9.94
N LEU A 195 -21.12 -15.47 9.47
CA LEU A 195 -19.79 -16.08 9.62
C LEU A 195 -18.80 -15.65 8.52
N TRP A 196 -19.22 -14.76 7.61
CA TRP A 196 -18.34 -14.17 6.60
C TRP A 196 -17.47 -13.07 7.24
N ASP A 197 -16.17 -13.33 7.27
CA ASP A 197 -15.13 -12.48 7.86
C ASP A 197 -14.41 -11.57 6.83
N SER A 198 -14.75 -11.76 5.55
CA SER A 198 -14.08 -11.16 4.40
C SER A 198 -15.06 -11.05 3.23
N GLY A 199 -14.76 -10.22 2.23
CA GLY A 199 -15.67 -9.94 1.12
C GLY A 199 -16.13 -8.48 1.08
N THR A 200 -17.05 -8.17 0.18
CA THR A 200 -17.61 -6.82 0.04
C THR A 200 -19.07 -6.81 0.46
N PHE A 201 -19.53 -5.65 0.92
CA PHE A 201 -20.94 -5.42 1.17
C PHE A 201 -21.39 -4.14 0.45
N GLU A 202 -22.67 -4.11 0.12
CA GLU A 202 -23.38 -2.94 -0.41
C GLU A 202 -24.69 -2.80 0.36
N ALA A 203 -24.78 -1.79 1.20
CA ALA A 203 -25.98 -1.47 1.95
C ALA A 203 -26.75 -0.34 1.26
N ASN A 204 -27.96 -0.67 0.81
CA ASN A 204 -28.91 0.28 0.24
C ASN A 204 -30.06 0.48 1.22
N PHE A 205 -30.00 1.59 1.97
CA PHE A 205 -31.01 1.94 2.96
C PHE A 205 -32.15 2.76 2.32
N GLY A 206 -33.39 2.29 2.50
CA GLY A 206 -34.58 2.84 1.86
C GLY A 206 -35.82 1.97 2.10
N ASP A 207 -36.91 2.30 1.41
CA ASP A 207 -38.15 1.51 1.48
C ASP A 207 -37.95 0.15 0.77
N ILE A 208 -38.36 -0.94 1.42
CA ILE A 208 -38.20 -2.32 0.90
C ILE A 208 -39.54 -3.01 0.66
N ASP A 209 -39.72 -3.53 -0.56
CA ASP A 209 -40.86 -4.34 -0.98
C ASP A 209 -40.46 -5.82 -1.09
N VAL A 210 -40.48 -6.52 0.06
CA VAL A 210 -40.14 -7.94 0.17
C VAL A 210 -41.13 -8.65 1.09
N ASP A 211 -41.43 -9.91 0.78
CA ASP A 211 -42.22 -10.80 1.63
C ASP A 211 -41.49 -11.07 2.95
N VAL A 212 -42.19 -10.86 4.07
CA VAL A 212 -41.68 -11.15 5.41
C VAL A 212 -41.73 -12.66 5.62
N ARG A 213 -40.56 -13.32 5.62
CA ARG A 213 -40.43 -14.77 5.81
C ARG A 213 -40.21 -15.15 7.27
N PHE A 214 -39.52 -14.29 8.00
CA PHE A 214 -39.35 -14.33 9.45
C PHE A 214 -39.19 -12.91 9.97
N SER A 215 -39.04 -12.70 11.28
CA SER A 215 -38.79 -11.38 11.86
C SER A 215 -38.03 -11.53 13.16
N MET A 216 -36.73 -11.25 13.14
CA MET A 216 -35.85 -11.35 14.31
C MET A 216 -34.90 -10.15 14.38
N PRO A 217 -34.51 -9.72 15.59
CA PRO A 217 -33.50 -8.70 15.74
C PRO A 217 -32.13 -9.27 15.34
N PRO A 218 -31.28 -8.52 14.62
CA PRO A 218 -29.93 -8.94 14.28
C PRO A 218 -29.10 -9.51 15.44
N SER A 219 -29.20 -8.88 16.61
CA SER A 219 -28.50 -9.30 17.84
C SER A 219 -28.79 -10.76 18.26
N GLU A 220 -30.02 -11.24 18.07
CA GLU A 220 -30.41 -12.63 18.37
C GLU A 220 -29.83 -13.61 17.36
N LEU A 221 -29.83 -13.24 16.07
CA LEU A 221 -29.28 -14.07 14.99
C LEU A 221 -27.76 -14.23 15.11
N VAL A 222 -27.05 -13.19 15.54
CA VAL A 222 -25.60 -13.22 15.77
C VAL A 222 -25.22 -14.18 16.89
N LEU A 223 -25.94 -14.14 18.02
CA LEU A 223 -25.63 -14.98 19.18
C LEU A 223 -25.78 -16.47 18.87
N GLU A 224 -26.85 -16.85 18.16
CA GLU A 224 -27.08 -18.24 17.76
C GLU A 224 -26.07 -18.73 16.71
N ALA A 225 -25.56 -17.84 15.84
CA ALA A 225 -24.53 -18.22 14.88
C ALA A 225 -23.19 -18.57 15.57
N MET A 226 -22.80 -17.80 16.60
CA MET A 226 -21.54 -18.04 17.33
C MET A 226 -21.56 -19.35 18.12
N ARG A 227 -22.69 -19.66 18.80
CA ARG A 227 -22.84 -20.91 19.56
C ARG A 227 -22.57 -22.17 18.71
N ARG A 228 -23.02 -22.15 17.45
CA ARG A 228 -22.86 -23.29 16.53
C ARG A 228 -21.42 -23.48 16.05
N LEU A 229 -20.65 -22.40 15.95
CA LEU A 229 -19.24 -22.47 15.55
C LEU A 229 -18.39 -23.15 16.62
N ASP A 230 -18.63 -22.81 17.90
CA ASP A 230 -17.89 -23.38 19.03
C ASP A 230 -18.12 -24.90 19.16
N GLU A 231 -19.33 -25.38 18.89
CA GLU A 231 -19.69 -26.80 18.95
C GLU A 231 -18.97 -27.64 17.89
N ALA A 232 -18.68 -27.08 16.72
CA ALA A 232 -17.99 -27.78 15.63
C ALA A 232 -16.49 -27.96 15.89
N ARG A 233 -15.83 -26.95 16.47
CA ARG A 233 -14.38 -26.96 16.76
C ARG A 233 -13.98 -28.01 17.81
N ALA A 234 -14.88 -28.36 18.72
CA ALA A 234 -14.61 -29.36 19.77
C ALA A 234 -14.52 -30.81 19.25
N ALA A 235 -14.89 -31.08 17.99
CA ALA A 235 -14.98 -32.43 17.44
C ALA A 235 -13.75 -32.92 16.66
N GLU A 236 -12.76 -32.06 16.37
CA GLU A 236 -11.65 -32.35 15.43
C GLU A 236 -10.33 -32.84 16.09
N THR A 237 -10.24 -32.96 17.43
CA THR A 237 -8.95 -33.13 18.15
C THR A 237 -8.50 -34.59 18.47
N GLU A 238 -8.83 -35.63 17.69
CA GLU A 238 -8.33 -37.02 17.94
C GLU A 238 -7.88 -37.79 16.67
N ALA A 239 -6.55 -38.01 16.43
CA ALA A 239 -5.86 -39.17 15.75
C ALA A 239 -4.32 -38.93 15.50
N PRO A 240 -3.46 -39.88 15.00
CA PRO A 240 -2.64 -40.87 15.76
C PRO A 240 -1.08 -40.85 15.51
N ASP A 241 -0.38 -41.83 16.13
CA ASP A 241 1.04 -42.00 16.57
C ASP A 241 2.11 -42.42 15.49
N ILE A 242 3.34 -41.84 15.53
CA ILE A 242 4.53 -42.11 14.65
C ILE A 242 5.83 -42.24 15.49
N ASP A 243 6.86 -42.96 15.01
CA ASP A 243 8.23 -43.10 15.61
C ASP A 243 8.76 -41.76 16.15
N PRO A 244 9.36 -41.66 17.37
CA PRO A 244 9.75 -40.39 17.96
C PRO A 244 10.92 -39.64 17.28
N ASN A 245 11.81 -40.32 16.55
CA ASN A 245 13.07 -39.72 16.05
C ASN A 245 13.11 -39.47 14.53
N GLU A 246 12.39 -40.28 13.74
CA GLU A 246 12.12 -40.02 12.32
C GLU A 246 11.53 -38.61 12.04
N PRO A 247 10.56 -38.08 12.82
CA PRO A 247 10.03 -36.74 12.63
C PRO A 247 11.08 -35.64 12.84
N ALA A 248 12.08 -35.85 13.70
CA ALA A 248 13.11 -34.84 13.98
C ALA A 248 14.11 -34.71 12.82
N HIS A 249 14.57 -35.83 12.23
CA HIS A 249 15.47 -35.80 11.07
C HIS A 249 14.79 -35.23 9.83
N LEU A 250 13.54 -35.62 9.59
CA LEU A 250 12.75 -35.12 8.47
C LEU A 250 12.51 -33.61 8.61
N GLN A 251 12.19 -33.14 9.82
CA GLN A 251 12.05 -31.72 10.12
C GLN A 251 13.35 -30.94 9.83
N GLN A 252 14.53 -31.47 10.17
CA GLN A 252 15.80 -30.80 9.89
C GLN A 252 16.06 -30.63 8.38
N LEU A 253 15.76 -31.64 7.56
CA LEU A 253 15.89 -31.55 6.10
C LEU A 253 14.89 -30.56 5.50
N GLU A 254 13.64 -30.54 5.98
CA GLU A 254 12.64 -29.57 5.55
C GLU A 254 13.09 -28.13 5.85
N PHE A 255 13.63 -27.88 7.05
CA PHE A 255 14.21 -26.58 7.39
C PHE A 255 15.42 -26.23 6.52
N ALA A 256 16.28 -27.21 6.20
CA ALA A 256 17.46 -27.01 5.38
C ALA A 256 17.08 -26.55 3.96
N LEU A 257 16.05 -27.15 3.36
CA LEU A 257 15.52 -26.73 2.07
C LEU A 257 14.88 -25.34 2.14
N THR A 258 14.13 -25.08 3.22
CA THR A 258 13.24 -23.93 3.21
C THR A 258 13.95 -22.62 3.53
N LEU A 259 14.93 -22.61 4.44
CA LEU A 259 15.68 -21.39 4.80
C LEU A 259 16.30 -20.67 3.59
N PRO A 260 17.06 -21.33 2.69
CA PRO A 260 17.61 -20.69 1.49
C PRO A 260 16.55 -20.18 0.53
N ASN A 261 15.40 -20.86 0.42
CA ASN A 261 14.32 -20.44 -0.47
C ASN A 261 13.62 -19.16 0.05
N ILE A 262 13.51 -18.95 1.36
CA ILE A 262 13.03 -17.67 1.92
C ILE A 262 14.00 -16.55 1.57
N VAL A 263 15.30 -16.79 1.77
CA VAL A 263 16.34 -15.82 1.45
C VAL A 263 16.35 -15.51 -0.05
N SER A 264 16.23 -16.53 -0.89
CA SER A 264 16.11 -16.39 -2.33
C SER A 264 14.89 -15.57 -2.72
N ALA A 265 13.71 -15.89 -2.18
CA ALA A 265 12.47 -15.15 -2.42
C ALA A 265 12.58 -13.68 -2.00
N TYR A 266 13.16 -13.42 -0.82
CA TYR A 266 13.41 -12.07 -0.35
C TYR A 266 14.37 -11.32 -1.29
N THR A 267 15.44 -11.97 -1.71
CA THR A 267 16.46 -11.40 -2.59
C THR A 267 15.91 -11.12 -3.99
N GLY A 268 15.03 -12.00 -4.50
CA GLY A 268 14.34 -11.87 -5.77
C GLY A 268 13.40 -10.65 -5.85
N ASN A 269 13.07 -10.01 -4.73
CA ASN A 269 12.40 -8.70 -4.76
C ASN A 269 13.27 -7.59 -5.35
N TYR A 270 14.59 -7.79 -5.42
CA TYR A 270 15.58 -6.76 -5.77
C TYR A 270 16.47 -7.14 -6.95
N LEU A 271 16.50 -8.41 -7.35
CA LEU A 271 17.36 -8.91 -8.42
C LEU A 271 16.52 -9.63 -9.49
N ASP A 272 16.96 -9.50 -10.74
CA ASP A 272 16.48 -10.35 -11.83
C ASP A 272 16.79 -11.84 -11.55
N PRO A 273 15.93 -12.80 -11.95
CA PRO A 273 16.14 -14.22 -11.66
C PRO A 273 17.51 -14.78 -12.07
N ALA A 274 18.05 -14.38 -13.23
CA ALA A 274 19.35 -14.87 -13.69
C ALA A 274 20.49 -14.33 -12.81
N LEU A 275 20.38 -13.07 -12.39
CA LEU A 275 21.35 -12.45 -11.49
C LEU A 275 21.20 -13.00 -10.06
N LEU A 276 19.97 -13.28 -9.60
CA LEU A 276 19.70 -13.93 -8.32
C LEU A 276 20.37 -15.31 -8.26
N ALA A 277 20.13 -16.15 -9.27
CA ALA A 277 20.71 -17.48 -9.36
C ALA A 277 22.26 -17.41 -9.37
N ASP A 278 22.84 -16.53 -10.18
CA ASP A 278 24.29 -16.30 -10.23
C ASP A 278 24.85 -15.87 -8.86
N ARG A 279 24.17 -14.96 -8.15
CA ARG A 279 24.61 -14.51 -6.82
C ARG A 279 24.55 -15.63 -5.80
N LEU A 280 23.44 -16.35 -5.70
CA LEU A 280 23.28 -17.47 -4.76
C LEU A 280 24.35 -18.53 -5.01
N GLU A 281 24.54 -18.93 -6.26
CA GLU A 281 25.52 -19.94 -6.65
C GLU A 281 26.96 -19.48 -6.41
N THR A 282 27.28 -18.21 -6.71
CA THR A 282 28.60 -17.63 -6.40
C THR A 282 28.92 -17.67 -4.90
N VAL A 283 27.94 -17.38 -4.04
CA VAL A 283 28.15 -17.50 -2.59
C VAL A 283 28.34 -18.96 -2.19
N ARG A 284 27.49 -19.87 -2.69
CA ARG A 284 27.57 -21.30 -2.39
C ARG A 284 28.92 -21.89 -2.77
N GLN A 285 29.38 -21.65 -4.00
CA GLN A 285 30.66 -22.15 -4.50
C GLN A 285 31.84 -21.66 -3.67
N SER A 286 31.83 -20.39 -3.26
CA SER A 286 32.89 -19.83 -2.43
C SER A 286 32.95 -20.41 -1.00
N MET A 287 31.91 -21.13 -0.58
CA MET A 287 31.82 -21.75 0.75
C MET A 287 31.98 -23.27 0.72
N LEU A 288 31.97 -23.93 -0.45
CA LEU A 288 32.05 -25.40 -0.55
C LEU A 288 33.31 -25.99 0.11
N GLU A 289 34.45 -25.28 0.07
CA GLU A 289 35.69 -25.75 0.70
C GLU A 289 35.61 -25.78 2.23
N SER A 290 34.92 -24.81 2.84
CA SER A 290 34.76 -24.70 4.30
C SER A 290 33.49 -25.38 4.81
N GLN A 291 32.48 -25.54 3.97
CA GLN A 291 31.19 -26.15 4.26
C GLN A 291 30.87 -27.21 3.19
N PRO A 292 31.40 -28.44 3.32
CA PRO A 292 31.23 -29.47 2.32
C PRO A 292 29.77 -29.86 2.13
N GLU A 293 28.95 -29.80 3.18
CA GLU A 293 27.51 -30.12 3.12
C GLU A 293 26.71 -29.24 2.14
N LEU A 294 27.28 -28.11 1.67
CA LEU A 294 26.69 -27.31 0.59
C LEU A 294 26.63 -28.03 -0.77
N HIS A 295 27.30 -29.19 -0.93
CA HIS A 295 27.16 -30.02 -2.11
C HIS A 295 25.74 -30.60 -2.28
N HIS A 296 25.01 -30.75 -1.17
CA HIS A 296 23.61 -31.15 -1.18
C HIS A 296 22.67 -30.05 -1.68
N PHE A 297 23.14 -28.81 -1.88
CA PHE A 297 22.31 -27.70 -2.34
C PHE A 297 22.59 -27.39 -3.81
N GLN A 298 21.53 -27.32 -4.61
CA GLN A 298 21.61 -26.90 -6.00
C GLN A 298 20.71 -25.68 -6.24
N VAL A 299 21.28 -24.65 -6.87
CA VAL A 299 20.54 -23.45 -7.29
C VAL A 299 20.06 -23.64 -8.73
N LEU A 300 18.77 -23.43 -8.97
CA LEU A 300 18.16 -23.46 -10.30
C LEU A 300 18.25 -22.07 -10.96
N ASP A 301 18.08 -22.01 -12.29
CA ASP A 301 18.11 -20.76 -13.07
C ASP A 301 17.07 -19.72 -12.61
N SER A 302 16.01 -20.17 -11.95
CA SER A 302 14.97 -19.31 -11.37
C SER A 302 15.35 -18.71 -10.00
N GLY A 303 16.50 -19.09 -9.45
CA GLY A 303 16.92 -18.75 -8.08
C GLY A 303 16.36 -19.68 -7.01
N ALA A 304 15.49 -20.64 -7.36
CA ALA A 304 15.03 -21.66 -6.42
C ALA A 304 16.18 -22.57 -5.98
N VAL A 305 16.14 -23.03 -4.73
CA VAL A 305 17.16 -23.92 -4.16
C VAL A 305 16.55 -25.28 -3.90
N ILE A 306 17.24 -26.34 -4.29
CA ILE A 306 16.81 -27.73 -4.09
C ILE A 306 17.85 -28.50 -3.28
N LEU A 307 17.43 -29.60 -2.65
CA LEU A 307 18.33 -30.54 -2.01
C LEU A 307 18.54 -31.77 -2.91
N VAL A 308 19.79 -32.22 -3.04
CA VAL A 308 20.19 -33.39 -3.83
C VAL A 308 21.00 -34.37 -2.99
N ASP A 309 20.91 -35.66 -3.31
CA ASP A 309 21.69 -36.75 -2.68
C ASP A 309 21.56 -36.88 -1.14
N THR A 310 20.44 -36.42 -0.55
CA THR A 310 20.25 -36.36 0.91
C THR A 310 20.12 -37.73 1.58
N VAL A 311 19.74 -38.77 0.85
CA VAL A 311 19.65 -40.16 1.34
C VAL A 311 21.01 -40.70 1.79
N SER A 312 22.10 -40.16 1.24
CA SER A 312 23.48 -40.54 1.60
C SER A 312 24.02 -39.79 2.83
N ALA A 313 23.30 -38.77 3.31
CA ALA A 313 23.75 -37.92 4.39
C ALA A 313 23.55 -38.59 5.75
N HIS A 314 24.64 -38.68 6.52
CA HIS A 314 24.61 -39.34 7.83
C HIS A 314 24.17 -38.40 8.96
N ASN A 315 24.02 -37.09 8.70
CA ASN A 315 23.64 -36.08 9.69
C ASN A 315 22.84 -34.91 9.07
N PRO A 316 21.50 -34.97 9.07
CA PRO A 316 20.62 -33.89 8.60
C PRO A 316 20.87 -32.53 9.24
N GLY A 317 21.26 -32.50 10.52
CA GLY A 317 21.58 -31.26 11.23
C GLY A 317 22.77 -30.51 10.64
N ALA A 318 23.76 -31.21 10.08
CA ALA A 318 24.91 -30.58 9.44
C ALA A 318 24.53 -29.90 8.12
N ILE A 319 23.61 -30.48 7.34
CA ILE A 319 23.05 -29.88 6.13
C ILE A 319 22.29 -28.60 6.48
N LEU A 320 21.46 -28.66 7.51
CA LEU A 320 20.71 -27.51 8.02
C LEU A 320 21.64 -26.37 8.47
N GLU A 321 22.69 -26.70 9.23
CA GLU A 321 23.67 -25.70 9.67
C GLU A 321 24.40 -25.05 8.49
N ALA A 322 24.84 -25.84 7.50
CA ALA A 322 25.47 -25.32 6.29
C ALA A 322 24.55 -24.40 5.50
N GLY A 323 23.27 -24.77 5.33
CA GLY A 323 22.26 -23.93 4.69
C GLY A 323 22.05 -22.60 5.42
N ALA A 324 22.01 -22.61 6.76
CA ALA A 324 21.89 -21.39 7.56
C ALA A 324 23.12 -20.48 7.44
N GLN A 325 24.33 -21.03 7.44
CA GLN A 325 25.56 -20.26 7.23
C GLN A 325 25.59 -19.64 5.83
N TRP A 326 25.16 -20.38 4.81
CA TRP A 326 25.06 -19.87 3.45
C TRP A 326 24.05 -18.72 3.36
N CYS A 327 22.87 -18.84 3.99
CA CYS A 327 21.88 -17.76 4.08
C CYS A 327 22.48 -16.47 4.70
N ALA A 328 23.22 -16.60 5.80
CA ALA A 328 23.88 -15.48 6.45
C ALA A 328 24.95 -14.84 5.55
N ALA A 329 25.73 -15.66 4.83
CA ALA A 329 26.74 -15.19 3.89
C ALA A 329 26.13 -14.47 2.68
N VAL A 330 25.00 -14.96 2.16
CA VAL A 330 24.22 -14.29 1.11
C VAL A 330 23.77 -12.92 1.59
N PHE A 331 23.11 -12.85 2.75
CA PHE A 331 22.67 -11.58 3.33
C PHE A 331 23.84 -10.60 3.54
N HIS A 332 24.94 -11.07 4.13
CA HIS A 332 26.12 -10.23 4.33
C HIS A 332 26.72 -9.70 3.02
N ARG A 333 26.84 -10.54 1.98
CA ARG A 333 27.37 -10.11 0.68
C ARG A 333 26.40 -9.18 -0.06
N MET A 334 25.10 -9.37 0.12
CA MET A 334 24.07 -8.51 -0.45
C MET A 334 23.96 -7.17 0.30
N ASP A 335 24.20 -7.12 1.60
CA ASP A 335 24.22 -5.86 2.37
C ASP A 335 25.33 -4.92 1.88
N ALA A 336 26.48 -5.48 1.49
CA ALA A 336 27.55 -4.69 0.86
C ALA A 336 27.15 -4.06 -0.49
N ALA A 337 26.20 -4.66 -1.21
CA ALA A 337 25.71 -4.19 -2.52
C ALA A 337 24.42 -3.36 -2.43
N LEU A 338 23.56 -3.65 -1.46
CA LEU A 338 22.21 -3.11 -1.24
C LEU A 338 21.98 -2.92 0.27
N ALA A 339 22.74 -1.99 0.86
CA ALA A 339 22.78 -1.74 2.29
C ALA A 339 21.37 -1.52 2.88
N TRP A 340 21.15 -2.02 4.11
CA TRP A 340 19.89 -1.90 4.89
C TRP A 340 18.74 -2.77 4.40
N ARG A 341 18.77 -3.20 3.13
CA ARG A 341 17.85 -4.21 2.60
C ARG A 341 18.25 -5.61 3.06
N PHE A 342 19.53 -5.85 3.30
CA PHE A 342 20.05 -7.15 3.73
C PHE A 342 20.79 -7.09 5.07
N ASP A 343 20.42 -6.13 5.92
CA ASP A 343 21.03 -6.05 7.25
C ASP A 343 20.58 -7.21 8.16
N ARG A 344 21.30 -7.39 9.27
CA ARG A 344 21.02 -8.46 10.23
C ARG A 344 19.67 -8.31 10.95
N LYS A 345 19.17 -7.09 11.14
CA LYS A 345 17.86 -6.85 11.75
C LYS A 345 16.75 -7.27 10.80
N ARG A 346 16.91 -7.05 9.51
CA ARG A 346 15.99 -7.46 8.46
C ARG A 346 15.97 -8.97 8.32
N LEU A 347 17.14 -9.64 8.38
CA LEU A 347 17.21 -11.10 8.45
C LEU A 347 16.48 -11.62 9.70
N ALA A 348 16.70 -11.01 10.87
CA ALA A 348 16.00 -11.38 12.11
C ALA A 348 14.48 -11.18 11.99
N ASN A 349 14.01 -10.09 11.38
CA ASN A 349 12.58 -9.84 11.16
C ASN A 349 11.96 -10.80 10.16
N LEU A 350 12.69 -11.15 9.10
CA LEU A 350 12.25 -12.13 8.10
C LEU A 350 12.14 -13.53 8.71
N LEU A 351 12.98 -13.84 9.69
CA LEU A 351 13.01 -15.13 10.38
C LEU A 351 12.29 -15.11 11.75
N SER A 352 11.67 -13.99 12.13
CA SER A 352 11.04 -13.82 13.44
C SER A 352 9.94 -14.85 13.74
N PRO A 353 9.16 -15.36 12.76
CA PRO A 353 8.18 -16.41 13.04
C PRO A 353 8.81 -17.74 13.50
N TRP A 354 10.10 -17.98 13.21
CA TRP A 354 10.83 -19.19 13.63
C TRP A 354 11.79 -18.94 14.79
N ARG A 355 11.68 -17.81 15.50
CA ARG A 355 12.62 -17.45 16.55
C ARG A 355 12.85 -18.59 17.55
N GLU A 356 11.78 -19.21 18.05
CA GLU A 356 11.88 -20.31 19.03
C GLU A 356 12.57 -21.55 18.45
N ILE A 357 12.26 -21.92 17.20
CA ILE A 357 12.86 -23.07 16.53
C ILE A 357 14.33 -22.82 16.22
N LEU A 358 14.68 -21.62 15.74
CA LEU A 358 16.06 -21.22 15.46
C LEU A 358 16.92 -21.18 16.72
N ILE A 359 16.33 -20.83 17.87
CA ILE A 359 17.01 -20.91 19.17
C ILE A 359 17.19 -22.37 19.58
N ARG A 360 16.15 -23.20 19.45
CA ARG A 360 16.20 -24.63 19.80
C ARG A 360 17.23 -25.40 18.99
N GLU A 361 17.32 -25.17 17.68
CA GLU A 361 18.30 -25.79 16.78
C GLU A 361 19.68 -25.10 16.82
N GLY A 362 19.87 -24.06 17.65
CA GLY A 362 21.14 -23.34 17.77
C GLY A 362 21.52 -22.45 16.57
N LEU A 363 20.64 -22.33 15.57
CA LEU A 363 20.87 -21.62 14.32
C LEU A 363 20.91 -20.10 14.46
N PHE A 364 20.34 -19.55 15.54
CA PHE A 364 20.35 -18.09 15.78
C PHE A 364 21.78 -17.51 15.85
N LYS A 365 22.70 -18.28 16.44
CA LYS A 365 24.13 -17.95 16.48
C LYS A 365 24.78 -18.09 15.10
N THR A 366 24.44 -19.17 14.38
CA THR A 366 24.92 -19.48 13.03
C THR A 366 24.54 -18.37 12.03
N LEU A 367 23.35 -17.79 12.19
CA LEU A 367 22.85 -16.66 11.39
C LEU A 367 23.44 -15.30 11.83
N GLY A 368 24.22 -15.25 12.91
CA GLY A 368 24.82 -14.02 13.43
C GLY A 368 23.83 -13.07 14.09
N LEU A 369 22.72 -13.59 14.64
CA LEU A 369 21.60 -12.81 15.18
C LEU A 369 21.62 -12.66 16.72
N SER A 370 22.58 -13.26 17.41
CA SER A 370 22.65 -13.35 18.87
C SER A 370 22.54 -12.02 19.63
N ASP A 371 22.98 -10.90 19.05
CA ASP A 371 22.95 -9.59 19.71
C ASP A 371 21.59 -8.86 19.58
N ILE A 372 20.68 -9.37 18.73
CA ILE A 372 19.36 -8.79 18.46
C ILE A 372 18.29 -9.35 19.44
N ASP A 373 18.67 -10.36 20.23
CA ASP A 373 17.81 -11.17 21.11
C ASP A 373 17.02 -10.35 22.16
N ASN A 374 17.45 -9.13 22.47
CA ASN A 374 16.83 -8.27 23.49
C ASN A 374 16.03 -7.06 22.94
N ALA A 375 15.98 -6.82 21.62
CA ALA A 375 15.51 -5.54 21.07
C ALA A 375 14.17 -5.59 20.32
N LEU A 376 13.68 -6.76 19.93
CA LEU A 376 12.38 -6.90 19.28
C LEU A 376 11.33 -7.22 20.35
N ALA A 377 10.56 -6.22 20.74
CA ALA A 377 9.30 -6.48 21.42
C ALA A 377 8.40 -7.30 20.47
N PRO A 378 7.65 -8.28 20.96
CA PRO A 378 6.65 -8.96 20.15
C PRO A 378 5.63 -7.93 19.65
N ASP A 379 5.62 -7.63 18.35
CA ASP A 379 4.43 -7.06 17.72
C ASP A 379 3.27 -8.07 17.87
N ASP A 380 2.03 -7.56 17.93
CA ASP A 380 0.78 -8.28 18.23
C ASP A 380 0.57 -9.58 17.41
N ASP A 381 1.22 -9.73 16.26
CA ASP A 381 1.14 -10.92 15.39
C ASP A 381 1.93 -12.13 15.92
N SER A 382 2.87 -11.94 16.86
CA SER A 382 3.71 -13.02 17.40
C SER A 382 2.95 -14.03 18.25
N HIS A 383 1.78 -13.65 18.79
CA HIS A 383 0.92 -14.54 19.58
C HIS A 383 0.16 -15.57 18.73
N VAL A 384 0.13 -15.42 17.39
CA VAL A 384 -0.53 -16.37 16.47
C VAL A 384 0.36 -17.60 16.17
N PHE A 385 1.66 -17.52 16.48
CA PHE A 385 2.64 -18.56 16.11
C PHE A 385 2.90 -19.61 17.20
N SER A 386 2.55 -19.34 18.46
CA SER A 386 2.87 -20.20 19.60
C SER A 386 2.02 -21.47 19.74
N SER A 387 1.03 -21.66 18.86
CA SER A 387 0.09 -22.79 18.90
C SER A 387 0.41 -23.94 17.93
N ARG A 388 1.47 -23.83 17.10
CA ARG A 388 1.75 -24.81 16.04
C ARG A 388 2.88 -25.78 16.39
N GLU A 389 2.66 -27.09 16.21
CA GLU A 389 3.67 -28.13 16.45
C GLU A 389 4.86 -28.09 15.46
N ARG A 390 4.64 -27.58 14.23
CA ARG A 390 5.66 -27.32 13.21
C ARG A 390 5.38 -25.95 12.55
N ALA A 391 6.36 -25.06 12.59
CA ALA A 391 6.22 -23.74 11.96
C ALA A 391 6.92 -23.75 10.58
N LEU A 392 6.14 -23.65 9.50
CA LEU A 392 6.66 -23.54 8.14
C LEU A 392 7.02 -22.10 7.76
N PRO A 393 7.95 -21.92 6.82
CA PRO A 393 8.34 -20.63 6.26
C PRO A 393 7.27 -19.75 5.61
N LEU A 394 7.49 -18.42 5.65
CA LEU A 394 6.58 -17.43 5.04
C LEU A 394 6.39 -17.75 3.55
N GLY A 395 5.15 -17.90 3.10
CA GLY A 395 4.83 -18.27 1.72
C GLY A 395 5.11 -19.74 1.36
N CYS A 396 5.29 -20.63 2.33
CA CYS A 396 5.49 -22.06 2.12
C CYS A 396 4.29 -22.89 2.61
N PHE A 397 3.97 -23.96 1.90
CA PHE A 397 2.90 -24.91 2.21
C PHE A 397 3.49 -26.32 2.28
N LEU A 398 3.06 -27.10 3.26
CA LEU A 398 3.23 -28.54 3.29
C LEU A 398 1.91 -29.16 2.85
N LEU A 399 1.96 -29.94 1.79
CA LEU A 399 0.81 -30.56 1.15
C LEU A 399 0.92 -32.09 1.25
N GLU A 400 -0.20 -32.78 1.38
CA GLU A 400 -0.31 -34.19 0.99
C GLU A 400 -0.17 -34.30 -0.54
N THR A 401 0.22 -35.48 -1.04
CA THR A 401 0.26 -35.82 -2.48
C THR A 401 -1.05 -35.58 -3.24
N ASN A 402 -2.19 -35.48 -2.56
CA ASN A 402 -3.48 -35.15 -3.14
C ASN A 402 -3.74 -33.62 -3.23
N GLY A 403 -2.78 -32.80 -2.80
CA GLY A 403 -2.85 -31.34 -2.75
C GLY A 403 -3.50 -30.76 -1.50
N ARG A 404 -3.80 -31.56 -0.47
CA ARG A 404 -4.38 -31.08 0.80
C ARG A 404 -3.31 -30.41 1.66
N ILE A 405 -3.59 -29.20 2.14
CA ILE A 405 -2.71 -28.43 3.00
C ILE A 405 -2.69 -29.08 4.38
N LEU A 406 -1.53 -29.60 4.77
CA LEU A 406 -1.29 -30.09 6.13
C LEU A 406 -0.94 -28.91 7.02
N GLU A 407 0.05 -28.14 6.59
CA GLU A 407 0.57 -26.97 7.27
C GLU A 407 0.93 -25.91 6.25
N TYR A 408 1.02 -24.66 6.69
CA TYR A 408 1.53 -23.57 5.87
C TYR A 408 2.17 -22.52 6.79
N GLY A 409 3.14 -21.78 6.27
CA GLY A 409 3.66 -20.60 6.91
C GLY A 409 2.85 -19.36 6.52
N PRO A 410 2.78 -18.34 7.39
CA PRO A 410 2.05 -17.11 7.10
C PRO A 410 2.49 -16.51 5.75
N PHE A 411 1.62 -15.77 5.06
CA PHE A 411 2.03 -15.09 3.84
C PHE A 411 2.85 -13.82 4.16
N GLY A 412 3.89 -13.54 3.37
CA GLY A 412 4.50 -12.20 3.30
C GLY A 412 3.49 -11.15 2.77
N PRO A 413 3.83 -9.85 2.75
CA PRO A 413 2.84 -8.79 2.65
C PRO A 413 2.05 -8.87 1.33
N GLN A 414 0.77 -9.22 1.49
CA GLN A 414 -0.38 -9.03 0.59
C GLN A 414 -0.55 -9.98 -0.61
N MET A 415 -0.73 -11.27 -0.33
CA MET A 415 -1.59 -12.16 -1.15
C MET A 415 -2.87 -12.45 -0.35
N GLY A 416 -3.73 -11.44 -0.18
CA GLY A 416 -5.01 -11.57 0.53
C GLY A 416 -4.88 -11.83 2.05
N ARG A 417 -5.77 -11.25 2.84
CA ARG A 417 -5.98 -11.69 4.23
C ARG A 417 -6.74 -13.01 4.18
N ILE A 418 -6.04 -14.12 3.96
CA ILE A 418 -6.63 -15.44 4.14
C ILE A 418 -6.44 -15.84 5.59
N ASP A 419 -7.53 -16.14 6.29
CA ASP A 419 -7.50 -16.55 7.70
C ASP A 419 -6.59 -17.79 7.85
N PRO A 420 -5.47 -17.67 8.59
CA PRO A 420 -4.55 -18.75 8.83
C PRO A 420 -5.26 -20.02 9.38
N GLU A 421 -6.24 -19.90 10.28
CA GLU A 421 -6.88 -21.08 10.89
C GLU A 421 -7.73 -21.89 9.91
N ARG A 422 -8.09 -21.33 8.75
CA ARG A 422 -9.02 -21.92 7.77
C ARG A 422 -8.34 -22.63 6.60
N LEU A 423 -7.01 -22.58 6.52
CA LEU A 423 -6.22 -23.11 5.40
C LEU A 423 -5.85 -24.59 5.55
N SER A 424 -5.60 -25.05 6.78
CA SER A 424 -5.27 -26.46 7.03
C SER A 424 -6.47 -27.35 6.70
N GLY A 425 -6.22 -28.48 6.03
CA GLY A 425 -7.24 -29.42 5.56
C GLY A 425 -7.89 -29.06 4.22
N GLN A 426 -7.70 -27.84 3.68
CA GLN A 426 -8.19 -27.47 2.35
C GLN A 426 -7.26 -27.96 1.24
N ARG A 427 -7.77 -28.02 -0.01
CA ARG A 427 -6.92 -28.26 -1.18
C ARG A 427 -6.23 -26.97 -1.60
N ILE A 428 -4.97 -27.05 -2.00
CA ILE A 428 -4.19 -25.89 -2.46
C ILE A 428 -4.86 -25.17 -3.63
N THR A 429 -5.55 -25.91 -4.51
CA THR A 429 -6.32 -25.36 -5.65
C THR A 429 -7.54 -24.54 -5.24
N ALA A 430 -8.03 -24.68 -4.01
CA ALA A 430 -9.08 -23.84 -3.45
C ALA A 430 -8.53 -22.54 -2.84
N VAL A 431 -7.21 -22.49 -2.60
CA VAL A 431 -6.51 -21.39 -1.92
C VAL A 431 -5.78 -20.49 -2.92
N ILE A 432 -5.16 -21.08 -3.94
CA ILE A 432 -4.53 -20.32 -5.02
C ILE A 432 -5.57 -19.83 -6.03
N PRO A 433 -5.34 -18.69 -6.72
CA PRO A 433 -6.26 -18.16 -7.72
C PRO A 433 -6.66 -19.21 -8.76
N ALA A 434 -7.95 -19.24 -9.12
CA ALA A 434 -8.47 -20.19 -10.11
C ALA A 434 -7.72 -20.10 -11.46
N ALA A 435 -7.22 -18.92 -11.82
CA ALA A 435 -6.42 -18.69 -13.01
C ALA A 435 -5.15 -19.55 -13.10
N ILE A 436 -4.56 -19.92 -11.94
CA ILE A 436 -3.29 -20.66 -11.87
C ILE A 436 -3.47 -22.08 -11.29
N ALA A 437 -4.70 -22.45 -10.89
CA ALA A 437 -4.97 -23.69 -10.18
C ALA A 437 -4.73 -24.94 -11.03
N LEU A 438 -5.07 -24.90 -12.32
CA LEU A 438 -4.86 -26.02 -13.23
C LEU A 438 -3.36 -26.29 -13.44
N GLU A 439 -2.59 -25.25 -13.75
CA GLU A 439 -1.16 -25.34 -14.03
C GLU A 439 -0.37 -25.69 -12.76
N ALA A 440 -0.77 -25.17 -11.60
CA ALA A 440 -0.22 -25.58 -10.32
C ALA A 440 -0.46 -27.08 -10.03
N THR A 441 -1.62 -27.62 -10.43
CA THR A 441 -1.91 -29.06 -10.31
C THR A 441 -1.01 -29.88 -11.23
N GLU A 442 -0.77 -29.41 -12.45
CA GLU A 442 0.14 -30.07 -13.40
C GLU A 442 1.58 -30.06 -12.88
N LEU A 443 2.07 -28.93 -12.34
CA LEU A 443 3.38 -28.85 -11.71
C LEU A 443 3.51 -29.81 -10.53
N MET A 444 2.53 -29.86 -9.63
CA MET A 444 2.53 -30.80 -8.50
C MET A 444 2.59 -32.26 -8.97
N GLN A 445 1.84 -32.61 -10.03
CA GLN A 445 1.88 -33.95 -10.62
C GLN A 445 3.24 -34.27 -11.26
N GLN A 446 3.88 -33.29 -11.92
CA GLN A 446 5.23 -33.44 -12.48
C GLN A 446 6.27 -33.71 -11.38
N THR A 447 6.18 -33.00 -10.25
CA THR A 447 7.03 -33.24 -9.07
C THR A 447 6.89 -34.68 -8.58
N MET A 448 5.66 -35.21 -8.53
CA MET A 448 5.39 -36.58 -8.07
C MET A 448 5.73 -37.66 -9.10
N ALA A 449 5.70 -37.33 -10.39
CA ALA A 449 5.99 -38.27 -11.48
C ALA A 449 7.48 -38.34 -11.85
N SER A 450 8.31 -37.44 -11.30
CA SER A 450 9.74 -37.41 -11.55
C SER A 450 10.42 -38.69 -11.05
N THR A 451 11.04 -39.43 -11.98
CA THR A 451 11.95 -40.55 -11.69
C THR A 451 13.40 -40.10 -11.52
N ASP A 452 13.72 -38.84 -11.83
CA ASP A 452 15.02 -38.23 -11.58
C ASP A 452 15.05 -37.64 -10.16
N ASP A 453 16.20 -37.76 -9.48
CA ASP A 453 16.49 -37.29 -8.11
C ASP A 453 16.27 -35.78 -7.86
N SER A 454 15.84 -35.02 -8.87
CA SER A 454 15.61 -33.58 -8.74
C SER A 454 14.29 -33.24 -8.05
N GLY A 455 13.25 -34.10 -8.13
CA GLY A 455 12.02 -34.01 -7.34
C GLY A 455 11.34 -32.63 -7.29
N VAL A 456 11.45 -31.80 -8.33
CA VAL A 456 11.03 -30.39 -8.30
C VAL A 456 10.36 -29.96 -9.60
N ALA A 457 9.25 -29.22 -9.49
CA ALA A 457 8.60 -28.55 -10.61
C ALA A 457 8.28 -27.10 -10.22
N TYR A 458 8.50 -26.15 -11.12
CA TYR A 458 8.19 -24.76 -10.86
C TYR A 458 7.62 -24.07 -12.10
N GLY A 459 6.88 -23.00 -11.87
CA GLY A 459 6.31 -22.17 -12.93
C GLY A 459 6.09 -20.75 -12.46
N ARG A 460 6.18 -19.82 -13.41
CA ARG A 460 5.83 -18.41 -13.21
C ARG A 460 4.44 -18.19 -13.76
N PHE A 461 3.62 -17.49 -12.99
CA PHE A 461 2.24 -17.23 -13.29
C PHE A 461 1.94 -15.75 -13.14
N ASP A 462 1.39 -15.17 -14.19
CA ASP A 462 0.90 -13.80 -14.21
C ASP A 462 -0.63 -13.86 -14.20
N PHE A 463 -1.27 -13.23 -13.22
CA PHE A 463 -2.72 -13.22 -13.07
C PHE A 463 -3.20 -11.91 -12.44
N GLU A 464 -4.49 -11.64 -12.54
CA GLU A 464 -5.10 -10.45 -11.94
C GLU A 464 -5.70 -10.78 -10.57
N MET A 465 -5.30 -10.05 -9.52
CA MET A 465 -5.99 -10.02 -8.23
C MET A 465 -6.89 -8.79 -8.17
N GLY A 466 -8.15 -8.96 -8.56
CA GLY A 466 -9.05 -7.83 -8.77
C GLY A 466 -8.57 -6.99 -9.97
N HIS A 467 -8.19 -5.73 -9.74
CA HIS A 467 -7.60 -4.86 -10.77
C HIS A 467 -6.07 -4.79 -10.72
N VAL A 468 -5.43 -5.54 -9.82
CA VAL A 468 -3.98 -5.47 -9.61
C VAL A 468 -3.32 -6.65 -10.34
N PRO A 469 -2.47 -6.42 -11.35
CA PRO A 469 -1.68 -7.48 -11.94
C PRO A 469 -0.67 -8.00 -10.91
N ALA A 470 -0.66 -9.31 -10.70
CA ALA A 470 0.24 -10.01 -9.82
C ALA A 470 1.01 -11.07 -10.60
N SER A 471 2.33 -11.10 -10.39
CA SER A 471 3.16 -12.21 -10.85
C SER A 471 3.60 -13.02 -9.63
N VAL A 472 3.49 -14.33 -9.69
CA VAL A 472 4.03 -15.24 -8.68
C VAL A 472 4.81 -16.36 -9.33
N GLN A 473 5.75 -16.91 -8.61
CA GLN A 473 6.43 -18.14 -8.95
C GLN A 473 6.04 -19.19 -7.93
N LEU A 474 5.47 -20.29 -8.41
CA LEU A 474 5.18 -21.47 -7.61
C LEU A 474 6.31 -22.47 -7.83
N SER A 475 6.84 -23.03 -6.76
CA SER A 475 7.80 -24.13 -6.83
C SER A 475 7.35 -25.26 -5.91
N PHE A 476 7.15 -26.44 -6.48
CA PHE A 476 6.82 -27.67 -5.79
C PHE A 476 8.08 -28.52 -5.62
N PHE A 477 8.28 -29.04 -4.42
CA PHE A 477 9.41 -29.87 -4.03
C PHE A 477 8.87 -31.15 -3.41
N ALA A 478 9.43 -32.30 -3.79
CA ALA A 478 9.18 -33.55 -3.10
C ALA A 478 9.66 -33.40 -1.64
N SER A 479 8.78 -33.68 -0.67
CA SER A 479 9.22 -33.74 0.72
C SER A 479 10.03 -35.03 0.94
N PRO A 480 11.06 -35.01 1.79
CA PRO A 480 11.70 -36.22 2.29
C PRO A 480 10.74 -37.14 3.05
N VAL A 481 9.58 -36.64 3.52
CA VAL A 481 8.51 -37.42 4.14
C VAL A 481 7.66 -38.05 3.05
N GLU A 482 7.55 -39.39 3.05
CA GLU A 482 6.75 -40.11 2.07
C GLU A 482 5.29 -39.66 2.10
N GLY A 483 4.75 -39.24 0.95
CA GLY A 483 3.37 -38.75 0.83
C GLY A 483 3.19 -37.24 1.00
N HIS A 484 4.26 -36.46 1.22
CA HIS A 484 4.21 -35.00 1.33
C HIS A 484 4.92 -34.27 0.17
N VAL A 485 4.47 -33.04 -0.09
CA VAL A 485 5.03 -32.12 -1.08
C VAL A 485 5.13 -30.73 -0.45
N ILE A 486 6.26 -30.07 -0.61
CA ILE A 486 6.44 -28.68 -0.18
C ILE A 486 6.14 -27.77 -1.36
N LEU A 487 5.37 -26.72 -1.16
CA LEU A 487 5.12 -25.67 -2.15
C LEU A 487 5.66 -24.34 -1.61
N THR A 488 6.45 -23.63 -2.41
CA THR A 488 6.82 -22.23 -2.14
C THR A 488 6.11 -21.30 -3.11
N VAL A 489 5.60 -20.19 -2.60
CA VAL A 489 4.87 -19.16 -3.34
C VAL A 489 5.63 -17.85 -3.22
N ASN A 490 6.34 -17.49 -4.28
CA ASN A 490 7.16 -16.29 -4.31
C ASN A 490 6.49 -15.23 -5.17
N ARG A 491 6.22 -14.04 -4.62
CA ARG A 491 5.75 -12.92 -5.45
C ARG A 491 6.90 -12.46 -6.35
N VAL A 492 6.67 -12.51 -7.65
CA VAL A 492 7.57 -11.94 -8.64
C VAL A 492 7.10 -10.51 -8.86
N ARG A 493 7.94 -9.50 -8.64
CA ARG A 493 7.58 -8.15 -9.08
C ARG A 493 7.74 -8.11 -10.60
N PRO A 494 6.71 -7.74 -11.38
CA PRO A 494 6.92 -7.47 -12.80
C PRO A 494 8.04 -6.43 -12.93
N GLN A 495 8.95 -6.65 -13.89
CA GLN A 495 10.11 -5.79 -14.14
C GLN A 495 9.75 -4.36 -14.54
N GLU A 496 8.46 -4.08 -14.81
CA GLU A 496 7.94 -2.74 -14.74
C GLU A 496 7.86 -2.33 -13.27
N THR A 497 8.91 -1.65 -12.79
CA THR A 497 8.82 -0.84 -11.56
C THR A 497 7.48 -0.11 -11.62
N PRO A 498 6.61 -0.20 -10.59
CA PRO A 498 5.36 0.53 -10.62
C PRO A 498 5.71 1.99 -10.91
N LEU A 499 5.15 2.55 -11.98
CA LEU A 499 5.29 3.96 -12.36
C LEU A 499 6.61 4.41 -13.02
N SER A 500 7.40 3.50 -13.57
CA SER A 500 8.49 3.85 -14.49
C SER A 500 7.93 4.56 -15.73
N PRO A 501 8.39 5.78 -16.08
CA PRO A 501 7.89 6.46 -17.27
C PRO A 501 8.14 5.59 -18.49
N ARG A 502 7.07 5.26 -19.23
CA ARG A 502 7.18 4.54 -20.50
C ARG A 502 7.69 5.55 -21.51
N ILE A 503 9.01 5.65 -21.65
CA ILE A 503 9.63 6.61 -22.57
C ILE A 503 9.23 6.23 -23.99
N GLU A 504 8.20 6.90 -24.49
CA GLU A 504 7.68 6.71 -25.82
C GLU A 504 8.28 7.76 -26.74
N ARG A 505 8.66 7.33 -27.94
CA ARG A 505 9.24 8.19 -28.96
C ARG A 505 8.30 8.23 -30.14
N ASP A 506 7.84 9.42 -30.48
CA ASP A 506 7.26 9.69 -31.79
C ASP A 506 8.39 10.12 -32.75
N PRO A 507 8.83 9.23 -33.67
CA PRO A 507 9.91 9.54 -34.58
C PRO A 507 9.54 10.55 -35.66
N LEU A 508 8.25 10.75 -35.95
CA LEU A 508 7.76 11.68 -36.97
C LEU A 508 7.70 13.10 -36.43
N LEU A 509 7.22 13.27 -35.20
CA LEU A 509 7.13 14.58 -34.54
C LEU A 509 8.41 14.94 -33.76
N GLY A 510 9.32 13.98 -33.56
CA GLY A 510 10.52 14.17 -32.75
C GLY A 510 10.20 14.41 -31.27
N ILE A 511 9.07 13.87 -30.79
CA ILE A 511 8.59 14.05 -29.43
C ILE A 511 8.95 12.83 -28.60
N LEU A 512 9.47 13.07 -27.39
CA LEU A 512 9.56 12.07 -26.34
C LEU A 512 8.46 12.34 -25.31
N THR A 513 7.78 11.30 -24.85
CA THR A 513 6.77 11.37 -23.78
C THR A 513 7.09 10.35 -22.69
N ASP A 514 6.48 10.52 -21.52
CA ASP A 514 6.64 9.63 -20.36
C ASP A 514 5.61 8.50 -20.29
N GLY A 515 4.90 8.23 -21.39
CA GLY A 515 3.76 7.32 -21.46
C GLY A 515 2.42 7.99 -21.11
N GLY A 516 2.45 9.29 -20.76
CA GLY A 516 1.28 10.13 -20.54
C GLY A 516 1.34 11.43 -21.36
N PRO A 517 0.61 12.49 -20.95
CA PRO A 517 0.59 13.76 -21.68
C PRO A 517 1.88 14.57 -21.53
N ASN A 518 2.84 14.15 -20.70
CA ASN A 518 4.04 14.94 -20.43
C ASN A 518 5.13 14.68 -21.46
N ARG A 519 5.66 15.77 -22.01
CA ARG A 519 6.80 15.73 -22.91
C ARG A 519 8.10 15.67 -22.14
N LEU A 520 9.00 14.81 -22.60
CA LEU A 520 10.37 14.67 -22.10
C LEU A 520 11.35 15.38 -23.05
N LEU A 521 12.45 15.87 -22.47
CA LEU A 521 13.58 16.42 -23.20
C LEU A 521 14.84 15.69 -22.77
N ALA A 522 15.49 15.02 -23.72
CA ALA A 522 16.83 14.50 -23.50
C ALA A 522 17.84 15.64 -23.68
N VAL A 523 18.67 15.88 -22.66
CA VAL A 523 19.73 16.88 -22.67
C VAL A 523 21.09 16.20 -22.53
N ASN A 524 22.11 16.73 -23.17
CA ASN A 524 23.48 16.23 -23.08
C ASN A 524 24.33 17.08 -22.13
N ASP A 525 25.55 16.62 -21.88
CA ASP A 525 26.52 17.28 -21.00
C ASP A 525 26.85 18.71 -21.45
N ASP A 526 27.01 18.92 -22.76
CA ASP A 526 27.34 20.23 -23.32
C ASP A 526 26.25 21.26 -23.00
N PHE A 527 24.98 20.86 -23.12
CA PHE A 527 23.86 21.72 -22.77
C PHE A 527 23.87 22.09 -21.29
N LEU A 528 24.06 21.11 -20.39
CA LEU A 528 24.06 21.35 -18.95
C LEU A 528 25.23 22.26 -18.52
N CYS A 529 26.42 22.02 -19.06
CA CYS A 529 27.61 22.86 -18.82
C CYS A 529 27.41 24.29 -19.34
N ALA A 530 26.85 24.47 -20.54
CA ALA A 530 26.56 25.79 -21.09
C ALA A 530 25.46 26.52 -20.29
N PHE A 531 24.44 25.78 -19.85
CA PHE A 531 23.34 26.29 -19.05
C PHE A 531 23.82 26.78 -17.67
N GLU A 532 24.65 26.01 -16.99
CA GLU A 532 25.30 26.43 -15.74
C GLU A 532 26.14 27.70 -15.98
N SER A 533 26.98 27.71 -17.02
CA SER A 533 27.90 28.82 -17.25
C SER A 533 27.15 30.13 -17.49
N LEU A 534 26.01 30.06 -18.18
CA LEU A 534 25.14 31.21 -18.39
C LEU A 534 24.49 31.68 -17.08
N LEU A 535 23.94 30.75 -16.30
CA LEU A 535 23.26 31.04 -15.04
C LEU A 535 24.22 31.64 -14.00
N SER A 536 25.40 31.07 -13.83
CA SER A 536 26.40 31.52 -12.86
C SER A 536 26.92 32.92 -13.18
N ARG A 537 27.17 33.21 -14.47
CA ARG A 537 27.58 34.56 -14.94
C ARG A 537 26.49 35.61 -14.76
N THR A 538 25.23 35.24 -15.04
CA THR A 538 24.10 36.17 -15.04
C THR A 538 23.62 36.49 -13.63
N PHE A 539 23.50 35.48 -12.78
CA PHE A 539 22.82 35.60 -11.49
C PHE A 539 23.74 35.58 -10.27
N ARG A 540 25.05 35.33 -10.44
CA ARG A 540 26.12 35.35 -9.42
C ARG A 540 25.61 34.96 -8.02
N ASN A 541 25.33 35.94 -7.15
CA ASN A 541 24.96 35.76 -5.75
C ASN A 541 23.60 35.08 -5.53
N ARG A 542 22.73 35.02 -6.54
CA ARG A 542 21.41 34.38 -6.49
C ARG A 542 21.35 33.04 -7.24
N HIS A 543 22.48 32.58 -7.77
CA HIS A 543 22.56 31.37 -8.58
C HIS A 543 21.94 30.14 -7.88
N GLN A 544 22.38 29.85 -6.65
CA GLN A 544 21.88 28.71 -5.87
C GLN A 544 20.38 28.83 -5.52
N GLU A 545 19.94 30.03 -5.16
CA GLU A 545 18.52 30.31 -4.86
C GLU A 545 17.63 30.00 -6.07
N ILE A 546 18.07 30.39 -7.28
CA ILE A 546 17.34 30.14 -8.52
C ILE A 546 17.30 28.64 -8.84
N LEU A 547 18.43 27.94 -8.69
CA LEU A 547 18.50 26.48 -8.89
C LEU A 547 17.58 25.73 -7.92
N GLN A 548 17.51 26.18 -6.66
CA GLN A 548 16.61 25.59 -5.67
C GLN A 548 15.13 25.87 -6.01
N ARG A 549 14.78 27.07 -6.48
CA ARG A 549 13.42 27.37 -6.95
C ARG A 549 13.05 26.53 -8.18
N PHE A 550 13.99 26.33 -9.09
CA PHE A 550 13.81 25.43 -10.24
C PHE A 550 13.53 24.00 -9.78
N GLY A 551 14.32 23.49 -8.83
CA GLY A 551 14.09 22.22 -8.17
C GLY A 551 12.71 22.10 -7.54
N LYS A 552 12.24 23.12 -6.82
CA LYS A 552 10.90 23.12 -6.20
C LYS A 552 9.78 22.97 -7.23
N GLN A 553 9.85 23.73 -8.33
CA GLN A 553 8.85 23.63 -9.40
C GLN A 553 8.86 22.25 -10.06
N TRP A 554 10.05 21.69 -10.25
CA TRP A 554 10.18 20.35 -10.81
C TRP A 554 9.64 19.27 -9.87
N GLY A 555 10.01 19.29 -8.60
CA GLY A 555 9.54 18.33 -7.60
C GLY A 555 8.02 18.31 -7.45
N LEU A 556 7.38 19.49 -7.47
CA LEU A 556 5.91 19.57 -7.44
C LEU A 556 5.28 18.96 -8.70
N ARG A 557 5.80 19.27 -9.88
CA ARG A 557 5.29 18.68 -11.14
C ARG A 557 5.49 17.16 -11.18
N HIS A 558 6.61 16.68 -10.63
CA HIS A 558 6.87 15.25 -10.50
C HIS A 558 5.90 14.60 -9.52
N ALA A 559 5.64 15.19 -8.35
CA ALA A 559 4.66 14.67 -7.40
C ALA A 559 3.25 14.56 -8.00
N LEU A 560 2.79 15.61 -8.69
CA LEU A 560 1.49 15.61 -9.38
C LEU A 560 1.43 14.56 -10.51
N ARG A 561 2.52 14.40 -11.25
CA ARG A 561 2.63 13.35 -12.28
C ARG A 561 2.50 11.97 -11.66
N VAL A 562 3.26 11.67 -10.61
CA VAL A 562 3.20 10.38 -9.92
C VAL A 562 1.83 10.17 -9.28
N GLU A 563 1.17 11.22 -8.79
CA GLU A 563 -0.20 11.14 -8.29
C GLU A 563 -1.20 10.73 -9.36
N GLN A 564 -1.12 11.29 -10.57
CA GLN A 564 -2.00 10.86 -11.66
C GLN A 564 -1.85 9.37 -11.96
N ILE A 565 -0.62 8.85 -11.89
CA ILE A 565 -0.37 7.43 -12.12
C ILE A 565 -0.89 6.61 -10.92
N ALA A 566 -0.69 7.08 -9.69
CA ALA A 566 -1.20 6.41 -8.49
C ALA A 566 -2.74 6.36 -8.47
N GLN A 567 -3.41 7.44 -8.86
CA GLN A 567 -4.87 7.49 -8.98
C GLN A 567 -5.37 6.56 -10.09
N HIS A 568 -4.68 6.51 -11.23
CA HIS A 568 -5.08 5.66 -12.33
C HIS A 568 -4.87 4.17 -12.05
N GLN A 569 -3.76 3.81 -11.38
CA GLN A 569 -3.39 2.41 -11.13
C GLN A 569 -3.94 1.85 -9.82
N PHE A 570 -4.04 2.67 -8.77
CA PHE A 570 -4.44 2.22 -7.42
C PHE A 570 -5.78 2.82 -6.96
N GLY A 571 -6.39 3.73 -7.72
CA GLY A 571 -7.65 4.40 -7.31
C GLY A 571 -7.49 5.33 -6.10
N MET A 572 -6.25 5.67 -5.72
CA MET A 572 -5.89 6.43 -4.52
C MET A 572 -4.95 7.58 -4.88
N THR A 573 -5.03 8.69 -4.15
CA THR A 573 -4.05 9.80 -4.18
C THR A 573 -2.75 9.40 -3.47
N LEU A 574 -1.63 10.07 -3.77
CA LEU A 574 -0.37 9.78 -3.09
C LEU A 574 -0.40 10.03 -1.58
N ARG A 575 -1.38 10.80 -1.09
CA ARG A 575 -1.58 11.06 0.35
C ARG A 575 -2.39 9.97 1.05
N GLU A 576 -3.20 9.23 0.30
CA GLU A 576 -4.01 8.11 0.81
C GLU A 576 -3.22 6.80 0.84
N VAL A 577 -2.20 6.69 -0.02
CA VAL A 577 -1.27 5.56 -0.01
C VAL A 577 -0.32 5.67 1.19
N GLU A 578 0.03 4.52 1.77
CA GLU A 578 1.03 4.41 2.84
C GLU A 578 2.31 5.21 2.53
N SER A 579 2.80 5.99 3.51
CA SER A 579 3.87 6.98 3.27
C SER A 579 5.15 6.37 2.70
N HIS A 580 5.49 5.15 3.13
CA HIS A 580 6.67 4.44 2.62
C HIS A 580 6.51 4.05 1.15
N VAL A 581 5.31 3.61 0.74
CA VAL A 581 4.99 3.29 -0.66
C VAL A 581 5.01 4.55 -1.50
N ALA A 582 4.38 5.65 -1.04
CA ALA A 582 4.38 6.92 -1.76
C ALA A 582 5.81 7.42 -2.04
N LEU A 583 6.71 7.31 -1.05
CA LEU A 583 8.12 7.69 -1.19
C LEU A 583 8.88 6.75 -2.15
N GLU A 584 8.60 5.45 -2.14
CA GLU A 584 9.16 4.48 -3.09
C GLU A 584 8.73 4.82 -4.53
N LEU A 585 7.45 5.11 -4.75
CA LEU A 585 6.88 5.52 -6.03
C LEU A 585 7.54 6.82 -6.57
N LEU A 586 7.74 7.80 -5.70
CA LEU A 586 8.38 9.07 -6.05
C LEU A 586 9.88 8.90 -6.37
N SER A 587 10.57 7.99 -5.67
CA SER A 587 11.98 7.69 -5.86
C SER A 587 12.26 6.88 -7.11
N GLY A 588 11.53 5.78 -7.33
CA GLY A 588 11.72 4.90 -8.49
C GLY A 588 11.48 5.64 -9.81
N SER A 589 10.51 6.54 -9.83
CA SER A 589 10.09 7.24 -11.04
C SER A 589 11.04 8.34 -11.53
N ILE A 590 12.05 8.76 -10.76
CA ILE A 590 13.12 9.66 -11.23
C ILE A 590 14.41 8.95 -11.63
N GLY A 591 14.63 7.71 -11.17
CA GLY A 591 15.83 6.95 -11.49
C GLY A 591 16.02 6.77 -13.00
N ILE A 592 14.93 6.45 -13.70
CA ILE A 592 14.90 6.27 -15.15
C ILE A 592 15.14 7.58 -15.93
N LEU A 593 14.90 8.73 -15.29
CA LEU A 593 15.16 10.04 -15.88
C LEU A 593 16.63 10.47 -15.72
N GLY A 594 17.49 9.59 -15.19
CA GLY A 594 18.92 9.86 -14.99
C GLY A 594 19.22 10.76 -13.80
N LEU A 595 18.28 10.91 -12.87
CA LEU A 595 18.43 11.77 -11.69
C LEU A 595 18.89 11.04 -10.44
N GLY A 596 19.11 9.73 -10.52
CA GLY A 596 19.42 8.91 -9.36
C GLY A 596 18.18 8.49 -8.59
N THR A 597 18.39 7.98 -7.38
CA THR A 597 17.32 7.49 -6.50
C THR A 597 17.48 8.10 -5.11
N PHE A 598 16.42 8.12 -4.33
CA PHE A 598 16.50 8.59 -2.95
C PHE A 598 15.75 7.69 -1.97
N GLU A 599 16.17 7.76 -0.71
CA GLU A 599 15.54 7.06 0.40
C GLU A 599 15.28 8.07 1.51
N ALA A 600 14.12 7.96 2.15
CA ALA A 600 13.72 8.85 3.24
C ALA A 600 13.81 8.12 4.58
N ASP A 601 14.60 8.66 5.48
CA ASP A 601 14.67 8.23 6.86
C ASP A 601 13.72 9.10 7.71
N LEU A 602 12.71 8.43 8.27
CA LEU A 602 11.68 9.02 9.11
C LEU A 602 11.97 8.88 10.61
N THR A 603 13.11 8.29 11.00
CA THR A 603 13.50 8.09 12.42
C THR A 603 13.53 9.40 13.20
N TYR A 604 13.83 10.52 12.53
CA TYR A 604 13.92 11.85 13.13
C TYR A 604 12.60 12.66 13.11
N ARG A 605 11.49 12.04 12.69
CA ARG A 605 10.19 12.72 12.50
C ARG A 605 9.68 13.36 13.78
N ASP A 606 9.83 12.70 14.92
CA ASP A 606 9.43 13.21 16.24
C ASP A 606 10.24 14.45 16.66
N ARG A 607 11.43 14.63 16.08
CA ARG A 607 12.27 15.83 16.25
C ARG A 607 12.02 16.89 15.17
N GLY A 608 11.00 16.67 14.34
CA GLY A 608 10.56 17.56 13.27
C GLY A 608 11.44 17.52 12.02
N LEU A 609 12.27 16.49 11.84
CA LEU A 609 13.19 16.37 10.70
C LEU A 609 12.87 15.11 9.88
N ILE A 610 13.04 15.22 8.57
CA ILE A 610 13.09 14.09 7.65
C ILE A 610 14.47 14.12 6.98
N VAL A 611 15.16 12.99 6.94
CA VAL A 611 16.47 12.89 6.29
C VAL A 611 16.31 12.17 4.96
N ILE A 612 16.93 12.69 3.91
CA ILE A 612 16.92 12.08 2.58
C ILE A 612 18.35 11.74 2.19
N THR A 613 18.58 10.47 1.87
CA THR A 613 19.80 9.96 1.25
C THR A 613 19.55 9.81 -0.24
N HIS A 614 20.26 10.57 -1.06
CA HIS A 614 20.10 10.57 -2.51
C HIS A 614 21.35 10.02 -3.19
N THR A 615 21.21 8.93 -3.94
CA THR A 615 22.29 8.21 -4.60
C THR A 615 22.32 8.52 -6.09
N SER A 616 23.53 8.64 -6.65
CA SER A 616 23.74 8.89 -8.08
C SER A 616 23.19 10.23 -8.59
N SER A 617 23.29 11.29 -7.77
CA SER A 617 22.96 12.65 -8.20
C SER A 617 23.88 13.10 -9.36
N PRO A 618 23.33 13.58 -10.50
CA PRO A 618 24.14 14.07 -11.61
C PRO A 618 24.67 15.50 -11.37
N PHE A 619 24.02 16.26 -10.51
CA PHE A 619 24.25 17.71 -10.40
C PHE A 619 25.63 18.14 -9.92
N PRO A 620 26.34 17.43 -9.02
CA PRO A 620 27.66 17.85 -8.58
C PRO A 620 28.68 17.99 -9.72
N SER A 621 28.53 17.21 -10.80
CA SER A 621 29.39 17.25 -11.97
C SER A 621 29.15 18.46 -12.87
N TYR A 622 27.92 18.98 -12.91
CA TYR A 622 27.53 20.08 -13.80
C TYR A 622 27.38 21.43 -13.09
N PHE A 623 27.06 21.43 -11.78
CA PHE A 623 26.80 22.63 -10.99
C PHE A 623 27.77 22.73 -9.80
N PRO A 624 29.07 22.98 -10.06
CA PRO A 624 30.06 23.06 -9.00
C PRO A 624 29.80 24.28 -8.11
N SER A 625 30.00 24.10 -6.80
CA SER A 625 29.85 25.16 -5.80
C SER A 625 31.13 25.29 -4.98
N PRO A 626 31.55 26.52 -4.59
CA PRO A 626 32.68 26.72 -3.69
C PRO A 626 32.40 26.24 -2.25
N SER A 627 31.13 26.03 -1.87
CA SER A 627 30.74 25.43 -0.58
C SER A 627 30.50 23.93 -0.72
N ASP A 628 30.50 23.17 0.38
CA ASP A 628 30.22 21.71 0.43
C ASP A 628 28.79 21.29 0.03
N VAL A 629 28.05 22.21 -0.60
CA VAL A 629 26.65 22.13 -1.02
C VAL A 629 26.60 22.41 -2.52
N SER A 630 26.30 21.40 -3.33
CA SER A 630 26.26 21.50 -4.80
C SER A 630 24.91 21.06 -5.39
N CYS A 631 24.07 20.33 -4.65
CA CYS A 631 22.80 19.81 -5.14
C CYS A 631 21.61 20.74 -4.85
N SER A 632 21.73 22.03 -5.20
CA SER A 632 20.66 23.01 -4.95
C SER A 632 19.34 22.64 -5.61
N ILE A 633 19.39 22.07 -6.82
CA ILE A 633 18.19 21.58 -7.54
C ILE A 633 17.51 20.46 -6.74
N LEU A 634 18.25 19.45 -6.26
CA LEU A 634 17.67 18.36 -5.48
C LEU A 634 17.14 18.82 -4.12
N ALA A 635 17.79 19.79 -3.47
CA ALA A 635 17.23 20.38 -2.26
C ALA A 635 15.85 21.00 -2.54
N GLY A 636 15.70 21.73 -3.64
CA GLY A 636 14.40 22.24 -4.07
C GLY A 636 13.38 21.13 -4.35
N PHE A 637 13.83 20.11 -5.08
CA PHE A 637 13.02 18.96 -5.48
C PHE A 637 12.45 18.18 -4.28
N HIS A 638 13.32 17.79 -3.34
CA HIS A 638 12.93 17.07 -2.12
C HIS A 638 12.01 17.88 -1.22
N ALA A 639 12.27 19.19 -1.10
CA ALA A 639 11.38 20.09 -0.36
C ALA A 639 9.96 20.09 -0.94
N ALA A 640 9.83 20.13 -2.27
CA ALA A 640 8.53 20.18 -2.92
C ALA A 640 7.75 18.86 -2.80
N ILE A 641 8.41 17.73 -3.01
CA ILE A 641 7.77 16.41 -2.90
C ILE A 641 7.28 16.14 -1.48
N LEU A 642 8.12 16.39 -0.47
CA LEU A 642 7.71 16.19 0.92
C LEU A 642 6.69 17.23 1.37
N SER A 643 6.72 18.46 0.84
CA SER A 643 5.65 19.43 1.09
C SER A 643 4.30 18.96 0.53
N TYR A 644 4.34 18.34 -0.65
CA TYR A 644 3.17 17.80 -1.31
C TYR A 644 2.54 16.67 -0.48
N LEU A 645 3.35 15.69 -0.04
CA LEU A 645 2.89 14.59 0.79
C LEU A 645 2.39 15.05 2.16
N ALA A 646 3.12 15.96 2.81
CA ALA A 646 2.81 16.42 4.16
C ALA A 646 1.63 17.42 4.22
N GLY A 647 1.14 17.91 3.08
CA GLY A 647 0.08 18.92 3.02
C GLY A 647 0.47 20.29 3.61
N ARG A 648 1.77 20.55 3.82
CA ARG A 648 2.29 21.78 4.43
C ARG A 648 3.63 22.19 3.81
N HIS A 649 3.99 23.46 3.94
CA HIS A 649 5.26 23.95 3.40
C HIS A 649 6.47 23.45 4.17
N LEU A 650 7.34 22.73 3.48
CA LEU A 650 8.64 22.28 3.96
C LEU A 650 9.76 22.89 3.10
N ALA A 651 10.93 23.03 3.71
CA ALA A 651 12.17 23.40 3.07
C ALA A 651 13.17 22.26 3.24
N ALA A 652 14.19 22.22 2.39
CA ALA A 652 15.28 21.26 2.48
C ALA A 652 16.62 21.96 2.39
N ARG A 653 17.60 21.46 3.14
CA ARG A 653 19.01 21.86 3.04
C ARG A 653 19.88 20.63 2.91
N GLU A 654 20.82 20.69 1.99
CA GLU A 654 21.85 19.66 1.85
C GLU A 654 22.87 19.81 2.99
N VAL A 655 23.16 18.69 3.64
CA VAL A 655 24.13 18.57 4.73
C VAL A 655 25.48 18.17 4.16
N CYS A 656 25.49 17.24 3.21
CA CYS A 656 26.70 16.74 2.59
C CYS A 656 26.44 16.40 1.12
N CYS A 657 27.29 16.91 0.23
CA CYS A 657 27.30 16.56 -1.18
C CYS A 657 28.37 15.51 -1.45
N SER A 658 28.05 14.46 -2.21
CA SER A 658 29.04 13.42 -2.48
C SER A 658 30.17 13.82 -3.41
N ARG A 659 29.94 14.73 -4.37
CA ARG A 659 30.90 15.22 -5.40
C ARG A 659 31.64 14.14 -6.21
N THR A 660 31.51 12.89 -5.81
CA THR A 660 32.23 11.70 -6.25
C THR A 660 31.16 10.72 -6.73
N PRO A 661 31.28 10.18 -7.94
CA PRO A 661 30.29 9.26 -8.48
C PRO A 661 30.05 8.05 -7.56
N GLY A 662 28.79 7.81 -7.22
CA GLY A 662 28.33 6.66 -6.44
C GLY A 662 28.40 6.81 -4.91
N GLU A 663 28.83 7.95 -4.38
CA GLU A 663 28.56 8.30 -2.98
C GLU A 663 27.22 9.07 -2.87
N PRO A 664 26.46 8.94 -1.78
CA PRO A 664 25.18 9.63 -1.65
C PRO A 664 25.32 11.07 -1.13
N CYS A 665 24.41 11.93 -1.59
CA CYS A 665 24.16 13.27 -1.05
C CYS A 665 23.11 13.18 0.05
N LEU A 666 23.29 13.94 1.13
CA LEU A 666 22.42 13.91 2.30
C LEU A 666 21.67 15.23 2.45
N PHE A 667 20.36 15.16 2.64
CA PHE A 667 19.49 16.32 2.82
C PHE A 667 18.67 16.20 4.11
N VAL A 668 18.41 17.33 4.74
CA VAL A 668 17.49 17.44 5.87
C VAL A 668 16.32 18.32 5.46
N ILE A 669 15.11 17.85 5.74
CA ILE A 669 13.85 18.49 5.39
C ILE A 669 13.06 18.77 6.65
N ALA A 670 12.61 20.01 6.79
CA ALA A 670 11.75 20.45 7.89
C ALA A 670 11.02 21.73 7.51
N THR A 671 10.22 22.29 8.42
CA THR A 671 9.78 23.69 8.31
C THR A 671 10.99 24.63 8.26
N GLU A 672 10.87 25.76 7.58
CA GLU A 672 11.96 26.72 7.42
C GLU A 672 12.52 27.23 8.76
N GLU A 673 11.64 27.46 9.74
CA GLU A 673 12.02 27.81 11.11
C GLU A 673 12.89 26.73 11.77
N ARG A 674 12.47 25.46 11.70
CA ARG A 674 13.22 24.32 12.26
C ARG A 674 14.57 24.13 11.57
N LEU A 675 14.64 24.26 10.23
CA LEU A 675 15.91 24.17 9.53
C LEU A 675 16.86 25.30 9.92
N ASN A 676 16.37 26.53 10.09
CA ASN A 676 17.20 27.63 10.55
C ASN A 676 17.70 27.40 11.98
N ALA A 677 16.86 26.89 12.87
CA ALA A 677 17.26 26.53 14.23
C ALA A 677 18.38 25.48 14.24
N VAL A 678 18.26 24.42 13.42
CA VAL A 678 19.24 23.33 13.39
C VAL A 678 20.57 23.74 12.74
N PHE A 679 20.54 24.49 11.64
CA PHE A 679 21.77 24.87 10.91
C PHE A 679 22.51 26.08 11.52
N VAL A 680 21.86 26.87 12.38
CA VAL A 680 22.48 28.01 13.10
C VAL A 680 22.79 27.64 14.56
N ALA A 681 22.52 26.39 14.95
CA ALA A 681 22.73 25.89 16.30
C ALA A 681 24.20 26.04 16.75
N VAL A 682 24.40 26.50 17.99
CA VAL A 682 25.73 26.72 18.57
C VAL A 682 26.42 25.35 18.79
N PRO A 683 27.74 25.22 18.51
CA PRO A 683 28.49 24.00 18.80
C PRO A 683 28.26 23.48 20.23
N GLY A 684 27.86 22.21 20.34
CA GLY A 684 27.56 21.55 21.61
C GLY A 684 26.10 21.63 22.09
N SER A 685 25.24 22.37 21.39
CA SER A 685 23.78 22.31 21.61
C SER A 685 23.19 20.99 21.09
N SER A 686 22.00 20.62 21.57
CA SER A 686 21.29 19.41 21.13
C SER A 686 21.08 19.37 19.62
N ASP A 687 20.72 20.51 19.03
CA ASP A 687 20.47 20.63 17.58
C ASP A 687 21.76 20.58 16.74
N HIS A 688 22.87 21.13 17.25
CA HIS A 688 24.18 20.99 16.59
C HIS A 688 24.66 19.53 16.63
N THR A 689 24.49 18.85 17.77
CA THR A 689 24.85 17.43 17.92
C THR A 689 23.98 16.56 17.01
N LEU A 690 22.68 16.86 16.89
CA LEU A 690 21.76 16.17 15.99
C LEU A 690 22.19 16.28 14.52
N LEU A 691 22.61 17.47 14.08
CA LEU A 691 23.09 17.64 12.70
C LEU A 691 24.42 16.89 12.46
N ALA A 692 25.31 16.88 13.45
CA ALA A 692 26.56 16.12 13.39
C ALA A 692 26.32 14.60 13.38
N GLU A 693 25.33 14.11 14.14
CA GLU A 693 24.89 12.71 14.16
C GLU A 693 24.35 12.30 12.78
N ILE A 694 23.46 13.11 12.20
CA ILE A 694 22.91 12.88 10.85
C ILE A 694 24.04 12.86 9.82
N ALA A 695 25.00 13.78 9.90
CA ALA A 695 26.15 13.81 8.99
C ALA A 695 27.08 12.59 9.15
N ALA A 696 27.22 12.07 10.37
CA ALA A 696 28.06 10.91 10.69
C ALA A 696 27.40 9.57 10.31
N ALA A 697 26.06 9.51 10.27
CA ALA A 697 25.28 8.34 9.84
C ALA A 697 25.32 8.10 8.32
N ARG A 698 26.18 8.82 7.58
CA ARG A 698 26.33 8.68 6.14
C ARG A 698 26.83 7.28 5.79
N PRO A 699 26.14 6.53 4.90
CA PRO A 699 26.69 5.29 4.37
C PRO A 699 27.94 5.62 3.52
N THR A 700 29.12 5.24 4.02
CA THR A 700 30.38 5.30 3.27
C THR A 700 30.61 3.98 2.54
N LYS A 701 31.15 4.03 1.32
CA LYS A 701 31.56 2.82 0.58
C LYS A 701 32.58 2.05 1.43
N SER A 702 32.21 0.87 1.92
CA SER A 702 33.20 -0.13 2.32
C SER A 702 33.87 -0.65 1.05
N HIS A 703 35.18 -0.44 0.95
CA HIS A 703 36.03 -0.90 -0.15
C HIS A 703 36.01 -2.41 -0.35
#